data_AF-A0AB34FSA2-F1
#
_entry.id   AF-A0AB34FSA2-F1
#
_cell.length_a   1.000
_cell.length_b   1.000
_cell.length_c   1.000
_cell.angle_alpha   90.00
_cell.angle_beta   90.00
_cell.angle_gamma   90.00
#
_symmetry.space_group_name_H-M   'P 1'
#
loop_
_entity.id
_entity.type
_entity.pdbx_description
1 polymer ?
#
loop_
_entity_poly.entity_id
_entity_poly.type
_entity_poly.pdbx_seq_one_letter_code
_entity_poly.pdbx_strand_id
1 'polypeptide(L)'
;MRPPGLRASRHITLRGPELTAFQERHQALTYNDTTQVYKFQNIRYAQPPVGELRFRAPKAPRRDRGRVRSGSETRMCPQGAPAWQAKAYGPIAKYSNPNIEFDLKGWEQDILNSKVPSGDDQNKGADEDCLFLDVHVSKSVLQKAGRSAKGAPVLVWSPRILTRLKIHGGGYVLGSKNGHDPSGLLKHAREQPDEDMIFVALNYRLGALGFLAGPEVSRDGTVNAGILDQRMALEWVQENIHLFGGSKDHVTVMGESAGGGSILLHLTARGGNLSAPFQQAIPQSPAIAPVSKGSENNEGSFFRYLNVSSIKEAREACSKDVIAANAAHIGSAPTTTYIFGPVVDGDYVRENPARAVKEGRIDKSVPLLTGHNLFEGSFFFDPLVKTNEDFRMWLQRSMNVLTPKAIDHLANTLYPEEFDGSLGYVDQGSRQMRLWSEAVIDCHFDMLGQANQGKGYAYEFSVPPAFHIQDLTYTFNNPSSPARFPAAQDALQRAIVSFVQGGVPMAGQQPFPRVGRDRLLVNITSGGAGRPVASTVNATSWTDSMAQRALHPSLDTVRSIVDRPHAGPGKKPTLVPVYRQISSDLITPSAAYLKISAHSSSDYSFLFESAATEQVGRYSFVGAGPRKILATGPGYGPETDPLPALEEELARHVVAHVPDLQLPPLTGGAIGYVGYDCVRYFEPKTARPMKDVLKIPESLFMLFDTIVAFDRFFGVIKVISYVNVPDGSTDSPKTLDEAYEKARATVDELVEVLNSPDIEIPKQDPIVLGQEAKSNIGREGYEAHVTKLKEHIVRGDIFQAVPSQRFARPTSLHPFNIYRHLRTVNPSPYLFYVNCKDFQIVGASPELLVKSEAGRVITHPIAGTVKRGKTPEEDQRLADELSSSLKDRAEHVMLVDLARNDINRVGDPFTVRVDRLMVVEKFSHVQHLVSQVSGVLRPDKTRFDAFRSVFPAGTVSGAPKVRAMELIAELEKEKRGIYAGAVGYFGYGSEDEHGNPVEGAMDTCIALRTMMTKDGVAYLQAGESQTFPWKYRYLLTFGNRGGIVFDSDEYDEWQETINKLGANMQCIKSAEELYHQQQQQEAAKAGQKS
;
A
#
# COMPACT_ATOMS: atom_id res chain seq x y z
N MET A 1 -57.20 65.50 -36.81
CA MET A 1 -56.54 64.20 -36.62
C MET A 1 -55.09 64.31 -37.08
N ARG A 2 -54.15 63.89 -36.20
CA ARG A 2 -52.68 63.77 -36.31
C ARG A 2 -51.85 65.04 -36.64
N PRO A 3 -50.90 65.36 -35.74
CA PRO A 3 -49.57 65.82 -36.16
C PRO A 3 -48.47 65.16 -35.27
N PRO A 4 -47.18 65.51 -35.39
CA PRO A 4 -46.25 65.14 -36.47
C PRO A 4 -44.92 64.53 -35.95
N GLY A 5 -44.15 63.89 -36.83
CA GLY A 5 -42.71 63.70 -36.64
C GLY A 5 -42.20 62.26 -36.50
N LEU A 6 -41.75 61.68 -37.61
CA LEU A 6 -40.84 60.53 -37.60
C LEU A 6 -39.58 60.92 -38.38
N ARG A 7 -38.51 61.24 -37.63
CA ARG A 7 -37.15 61.42 -38.14
C ARG A 7 -36.49 60.07 -38.33
N ALA A 8 -35.87 59.91 -39.49
CA ALA A 8 -34.66 59.13 -39.77
C ALA A 8 -34.57 57.69 -39.22
N SER A 9 -34.92 56.72 -40.05
CA SER A 9 -34.40 55.36 -39.98
C SER A 9 -32.90 55.35 -40.31
N ARG A 10 -32.03 55.50 -39.31
CA ARG A 10 -30.64 55.04 -39.42
C ARG A 10 -30.67 53.52 -39.37
N HIS A 11 -30.40 52.87 -40.50
CA HIS A 11 -29.90 51.50 -40.50
C HIS A 11 -28.62 51.45 -39.65
N ILE A 12 -28.74 50.96 -38.42
CA ILE A 12 -27.57 50.59 -37.61
C ILE A 12 -27.25 49.15 -37.95
N THR A 13 -26.19 48.96 -38.72
CA THR A 13 -25.57 47.67 -38.97
C THR A 13 -25.09 47.10 -37.63
N LEU A 14 -25.66 45.98 -37.18
CA LEU A 14 -25.15 45.20 -36.04
C LEU A 14 -23.80 44.59 -36.43
N ARG A 15 -22.72 45.37 -36.31
CA ARG A 15 -21.35 44.84 -36.32
C ARG A 15 -20.98 44.54 -34.87
N GLY A 16 -20.66 43.28 -34.56
CA GLY A 16 -20.13 42.89 -33.25
C GLY A 16 -18.82 43.60 -32.91
N PRO A 17 -18.37 43.57 -31.64
CA PRO A 17 -17.14 44.24 -31.21
C PRO A 17 -15.92 43.75 -32.00
N GLU A 18 -15.05 44.68 -32.37
CA GLU A 18 -13.77 44.42 -33.02
C GLU A 18 -12.62 44.62 -32.03
N LEU A 19 -11.67 43.68 -32.01
CA LEU A 19 -10.48 43.71 -31.15
C LEU A 19 -9.22 43.46 -31.98
N THR A 20 -8.09 44.02 -31.55
CA THR A 20 -6.77 43.71 -32.13
C THR A 20 -6.06 42.76 -31.19
N ALA A 21 -6.05 41.46 -31.52
CA ALA A 21 -5.32 40.44 -30.78
C ALA A 21 -4.13 39.99 -31.61
N PHE A 22 -2.95 39.83 -30.97
CA PHE A 22 -1.65 39.49 -31.57
C PHE A 22 -1.63 39.41 -33.10
N GLN A 23 -1.08 40.44 -33.75
CA GLN A 23 -0.81 40.47 -35.18
C GLN A 23 -2.02 40.61 -36.15
N GLU A 24 -3.26 40.32 -35.73
CA GLU A 24 -4.49 40.39 -36.55
C GLU A 24 -5.63 41.24 -35.89
N ARG A 25 -6.69 41.54 -36.65
CA ARG A 25 -7.94 42.16 -36.15
C ARG A 25 -9.08 41.14 -36.21
N HIS A 26 -9.81 40.96 -35.11
CA HIS A 26 -10.89 39.99 -35.00
C HIS A 26 -12.23 40.66 -34.66
N GLN A 27 -13.30 40.15 -35.24
CA GLN A 27 -14.68 40.50 -34.91
C GLN A 27 -15.38 39.29 -34.30
N ALA A 28 -16.21 39.50 -33.27
CA ALA A 28 -17.02 38.43 -32.70
C ALA A 28 -17.96 37.82 -33.75
N LEU A 29 -17.98 36.49 -33.84
CA LEU A 29 -18.80 35.74 -34.78
C LEU A 29 -20.27 35.75 -34.36
N THR A 30 -20.54 35.47 -33.09
CA THR A 30 -21.89 35.42 -32.53
C THR A 30 -21.96 36.13 -31.18
N TYR A 31 -23.18 36.57 -30.85
CA TYR A 31 -23.57 37.01 -29.52
C TYR A 31 -24.83 36.26 -29.11
N ASN A 32 -24.81 35.63 -27.94
CA ASN A 32 -25.97 34.92 -27.40
C ASN A 32 -26.67 35.82 -26.36
N ASP A 33 -27.86 36.33 -26.68
CA ASP A 33 -28.63 37.20 -25.79
C ASP A 33 -29.05 36.52 -24.49
N THR A 34 -29.25 35.20 -24.48
CA THR A 34 -29.64 34.45 -23.27
C THR A 34 -28.48 34.28 -22.31
N THR A 35 -27.27 34.01 -22.81
CA THR A 35 -26.09 33.81 -21.97
C THR A 35 -25.24 35.07 -21.81
N GLN A 36 -25.52 36.13 -22.58
CA GLN A 36 -24.75 37.38 -22.66
C GLN A 36 -23.27 37.15 -23.05
N VAL A 37 -23.00 36.15 -23.90
CA VAL A 37 -21.64 35.72 -24.30
C VAL A 37 -21.36 36.06 -25.76
N TYR A 38 -20.19 36.64 -26.03
CA TYR A 38 -19.59 36.77 -27.35
C TYR A 38 -18.69 35.56 -27.65
N LYS A 39 -18.76 35.05 -28.89
CA LYS A 39 -17.82 34.05 -29.41
C LYS A 39 -16.90 34.69 -30.44
N PHE A 40 -15.60 34.71 -30.17
CA PHE A 40 -14.56 34.98 -31.16
C PHE A 40 -14.02 33.65 -31.67
N GLN A 41 -14.16 33.39 -32.96
CA GLN A 41 -13.77 32.12 -33.56
C GLN A 41 -12.56 32.29 -34.49
N ASN A 42 -11.70 31.27 -34.53
CA ASN A 42 -10.51 31.19 -35.38
C ASN A 42 -9.50 32.33 -35.18
N ILE A 43 -9.12 32.57 -33.93
CA ILE A 43 -7.97 33.42 -33.61
C ILE A 43 -6.69 32.60 -33.84
N ARG A 44 -5.80 33.09 -34.70
CA ARG A 44 -4.58 32.38 -35.09
C ARG A 44 -3.51 32.54 -34.02
N TYR A 45 -2.99 31.43 -33.50
CA TYR A 45 -1.85 31.45 -32.58
C TYR A 45 -0.54 30.98 -33.22
N ALA A 46 -0.58 30.33 -34.39
CA ALA A 46 0.60 29.89 -35.13
C ALA A 46 0.43 29.98 -36.66
N GLN A 47 1.55 30.00 -37.38
CA GLN A 47 1.55 29.88 -38.85
C GLN A 47 0.98 28.53 -39.31
N PRO A 48 0.36 28.47 -40.50
CA PRO A 48 -0.09 27.20 -41.08
C PRO A 48 1.07 26.20 -41.17
N PRO A 49 0.94 24.97 -40.61
CA PRO A 49 1.98 23.95 -40.62
C PRO A 49 2.06 23.19 -41.96
N VAL A 50 2.10 23.94 -43.07
CA VAL A 50 2.19 23.41 -44.45
C VAL A 50 3.60 23.55 -45.02
N GLY A 51 3.92 22.78 -46.07
CA GLY A 51 5.21 22.86 -46.76
C GLY A 51 6.37 22.62 -45.79
N GLU A 52 7.35 23.53 -45.79
CA GLU A 52 8.53 23.46 -44.91
C GLU A 52 8.22 23.47 -43.41
N LEU A 53 7.03 23.94 -42.99
CA LEU A 53 6.63 23.93 -41.58
C LEU A 53 6.01 22.59 -41.16
N ARG A 54 5.72 21.69 -42.10
CA ARG A 54 5.21 20.36 -41.79
C ARG A 54 6.24 19.58 -40.98
N PHE A 55 5.78 18.92 -39.92
CA PHE A 55 6.58 18.18 -38.93
C PHE A 55 7.63 18.99 -38.15
N ARG A 56 7.59 20.33 -38.21
CA ARG A 56 8.46 21.21 -37.40
C ARG A 56 7.69 21.82 -36.23
N ALA A 57 8.43 22.36 -35.26
CA ALA A 57 7.86 23.17 -34.19
C ALA A 57 7.05 24.35 -34.76
N PRO A 58 5.93 24.74 -34.12
CA PRO A 58 5.11 25.83 -34.62
C PRO A 58 5.88 27.15 -34.62
N LYS A 59 5.51 28.06 -35.53
CA LYS A 59 6.09 29.40 -35.63
C LYS A 59 5.03 30.46 -35.35
N ALA A 60 5.48 31.57 -34.74
CA ALA A 60 4.67 32.77 -34.54
C ALA A 60 3.91 33.17 -35.83
N PRO A 61 2.63 33.55 -35.75
CA PRO A 61 1.86 34.01 -36.89
C PRO A 61 2.53 35.20 -37.57
N ARG A 62 2.13 35.49 -38.82
CA ARG A 62 2.61 36.67 -39.56
C ARG A 62 1.69 37.86 -39.29
N ARG A 63 2.25 39.07 -39.36
CA ARG A 63 1.51 40.31 -39.06
C ARG A 63 0.62 40.71 -40.23
N ASP A 64 -0.69 40.63 -40.03
CA ASP A 64 -1.72 41.04 -40.99
C ASP A 64 -2.83 41.84 -40.29
N ARG A 65 -2.61 43.16 -40.14
CA ARG A 65 -3.59 44.09 -39.55
C ARG A 65 -4.52 44.75 -40.59
N GLY A 66 -4.35 44.41 -41.87
CA GLY A 66 -5.10 45.03 -42.97
C GLY A 66 -6.53 44.50 -43.12
N ARG A 67 -6.80 43.29 -42.59
CA ARG A 67 -8.09 42.59 -42.72
C ARG A 67 -8.70 42.31 -41.34
N VAL A 68 -10.02 42.47 -41.23
CA VAL A 68 -10.80 42.02 -40.07
C VAL A 68 -11.27 40.58 -40.31
N ARG A 69 -10.99 39.68 -39.37
CA ARG A 69 -11.36 38.27 -39.41
C ARG A 69 -12.62 38.04 -38.58
N SER A 70 -13.66 37.47 -39.18
CA SER A 70 -14.94 37.15 -38.52
C SER A 70 -15.01 35.73 -37.95
N GLY A 71 -14.15 34.82 -38.41
CA GLY A 71 -14.10 33.43 -37.91
C GLY A 71 -15.24 32.53 -38.39
N SER A 72 -15.94 32.88 -39.47
CA SER A 72 -17.13 32.16 -39.95
C SER A 72 -16.86 30.79 -40.61
N GLU A 73 -15.60 30.48 -40.89
CA GLU A 73 -15.17 29.21 -41.47
C GLU A 73 -14.95 28.13 -40.41
N THR A 74 -15.26 26.88 -40.71
CA THR A 74 -14.89 25.76 -39.84
C THR A 74 -13.40 25.46 -40.03
N ARG A 75 -12.63 25.51 -38.94
CA ARG A 75 -11.20 25.16 -38.92
C ARG A 75 -10.96 24.02 -37.94
N MET A 76 -10.44 22.91 -38.45
CA MET A 76 -10.17 21.69 -37.70
C MET A 76 -8.88 21.05 -38.22
N CYS A 77 -8.07 20.49 -37.32
CA CYS A 77 -6.84 19.81 -37.74
C CYS A 77 -7.14 18.44 -38.36
N PRO A 78 -6.32 17.99 -39.31
CA PRO A 78 -6.46 16.67 -39.91
C PRO A 78 -6.38 15.56 -38.86
N GLN A 79 -7.29 14.59 -38.97
CA GLN A 79 -7.48 13.57 -37.95
C GLN A 79 -8.03 12.26 -38.53
N GLY A 80 -8.17 11.25 -37.68
CA GLY A 80 -8.79 9.98 -38.04
C GLY A 80 -9.24 9.22 -36.79
N ALA A 81 -10.03 8.17 -36.97
CA ALA A 81 -10.47 7.32 -35.87
C ALA A 81 -10.03 5.87 -36.13
N PRO A 82 -9.37 5.19 -35.17
CA PRO A 82 -9.15 3.76 -35.25
C PRO A 82 -10.46 3.00 -35.41
N ALA A 83 -10.46 1.94 -36.22
CA ALA A 83 -11.67 1.15 -36.46
C ALA A 83 -12.26 0.56 -35.18
N TRP A 84 -11.41 0.11 -34.25
CA TRP A 84 -11.82 -0.44 -32.97
C TRP A 84 -12.52 0.60 -32.08
N GLN A 85 -12.01 1.83 -32.03
CA GLN A 85 -12.61 2.93 -31.27
C GLN A 85 -13.95 3.34 -31.88
N ALA A 86 -14.02 3.44 -33.21
CA ALA A 86 -15.25 3.81 -33.91
C ALA A 86 -16.39 2.80 -33.72
N LYS A 87 -16.08 1.50 -33.56
CA LYS A 87 -17.07 0.46 -33.25
C LYS A 87 -17.69 0.63 -31.86
N ALA A 88 -16.96 1.19 -30.89
CA ALA A 88 -17.45 1.35 -29.53
C ALA A 88 -18.52 2.46 -29.37
N TYR A 89 -18.61 3.40 -30.30
CA TYR A 89 -19.50 4.55 -30.17
C TYR A 89 -20.98 4.20 -30.13
N GLY A 90 -21.41 3.22 -30.93
CA GLY A 90 -22.79 2.73 -30.94
C GLY A 90 -23.19 2.10 -29.60
N PRO A 91 -22.44 1.09 -29.12
CA PRO A 91 -22.63 0.51 -27.79
C PRO A 91 -22.61 1.56 -26.67
N ILE A 92 -21.66 2.51 -26.68
CA ILE A 92 -21.61 3.54 -25.62
C ILE A 92 -22.88 4.40 -25.65
N ALA A 93 -23.35 4.80 -26.83
CA ALA A 93 -24.61 5.53 -26.95
C ALA A 93 -25.82 4.71 -26.47
N LYS A 94 -25.86 3.41 -26.78
CA LYS A 94 -26.90 2.48 -26.31
C LYS A 94 -26.91 2.42 -24.78
N TYR A 95 -25.78 2.09 -24.16
CA TYR A 95 -25.70 1.91 -22.71
C TYR A 95 -25.65 3.21 -21.91
N SER A 96 -25.50 4.36 -22.59
CA SER A 96 -25.77 5.68 -22.00
C SER A 96 -27.26 6.00 -21.91
N ASN A 97 -28.14 5.20 -22.54
CA ASN A 97 -29.59 5.36 -22.42
C ASN A 97 -30.06 4.91 -21.03
N PRO A 98 -30.81 5.75 -20.29
CA PRO A 98 -31.34 5.40 -18.98
C PRO A 98 -32.11 4.11 -18.86
N ASN A 99 -32.81 3.77 -19.93
CA ASN A 99 -33.77 2.67 -19.97
C ASN A 99 -33.10 1.35 -20.36
N ILE A 100 -31.79 1.37 -20.59
CA ILE A 100 -31.01 0.19 -20.93
C ILE A 100 -30.07 -0.07 -19.77
N GLU A 101 -30.31 -1.17 -19.08
CA GLU A 101 -29.43 -1.64 -18.01
C GLU A 101 -28.09 -2.06 -18.61
N PHE A 102 -27.00 -1.69 -17.95
CA PHE A 102 -25.66 -2.09 -18.37
C PHE A 102 -25.39 -3.53 -17.93
N ASP A 103 -25.00 -4.37 -18.89
CA ASP A 103 -24.54 -5.72 -18.65
C ASP A 103 -23.24 -5.96 -19.42
N LEU A 104 -22.22 -6.50 -18.74
CA LEU A 104 -20.88 -6.66 -19.31
C LEU A 104 -20.87 -7.56 -20.56
N LYS A 105 -21.64 -8.65 -20.53
CA LYS A 105 -21.67 -9.63 -21.62
C LYS A 105 -22.34 -9.07 -22.89
N GLY A 106 -23.46 -8.37 -22.74
CA GLY A 106 -24.15 -7.67 -23.81
C GLY A 106 -23.29 -6.54 -24.37
N TRP A 107 -22.60 -5.81 -23.50
CA TRP A 107 -21.63 -4.79 -23.89
C TRP A 107 -20.53 -5.35 -24.81
N GLU A 108 -19.89 -6.46 -24.41
CA GLU A 108 -18.85 -7.10 -25.22
C GLU A 108 -19.38 -7.58 -26.57
N GLN A 109 -20.59 -8.15 -26.59
CA GLN A 109 -21.22 -8.61 -27.82
C GLN A 109 -21.63 -7.46 -28.75
N ASP A 110 -22.15 -6.37 -28.21
CA ASP A 110 -22.51 -5.20 -29.00
C ASP A 110 -21.28 -4.56 -29.63
N ILE A 111 -20.15 -4.47 -28.91
CA ILE A 111 -18.86 -4.00 -29.44
C ILE A 111 -18.40 -4.91 -30.59
N LEU A 112 -18.44 -6.23 -30.39
CA LEU A 112 -18.01 -7.21 -31.40
C LEU A 112 -18.86 -7.12 -32.68
N ASN A 113 -20.18 -6.98 -32.54
CA ASN A 113 -21.13 -6.95 -33.64
C ASN A 113 -21.22 -5.57 -34.32
N SER A 114 -20.68 -4.52 -33.69
CA SER A 114 -20.70 -3.18 -34.22
C SER A 114 -19.84 -3.04 -35.46
N LYS A 115 -20.38 -2.34 -36.46
CA LYS A 115 -19.66 -1.95 -37.67
C LYS A 115 -19.10 -0.54 -37.49
N VAL A 116 -17.96 -0.28 -38.11
CA VAL A 116 -17.46 1.10 -38.24
C VAL A 116 -18.54 1.91 -39.00
N PRO A 117 -19.02 3.04 -38.47
CA PRO A 117 -20.04 3.83 -39.14
C PRO A 117 -19.62 4.22 -40.56
N SER A 118 -20.40 3.85 -41.57
CA SER A 118 -20.15 4.26 -42.96
C SER A 118 -20.74 5.65 -43.20
N GLY A 119 -19.90 6.66 -43.49
CA GLY A 119 -20.36 7.95 -44.03
C GLY A 119 -20.02 9.22 -43.23
N ASP A 120 -19.35 9.14 -42.06
CA ASP A 120 -18.82 10.33 -41.39
C ASP A 120 -17.36 10.56 -41.81
N ASP A 121 -17.15 11.42 -42.81
CA ASP A 121 -15.82 11.94 -43.11
C ASP A 121 -15.35 12.81 -41.93
N GLN A 122 -14.50 12.23 -41.08
CA GLN A 122 -13.87 12.89 -39.91
C GLN A 122 -13.03 14.12 -40.31
N ASN A 123 -12.65 14.23 -41.59
CA ASN A 123 -11.92 15.37 -42.14
C ASN A 123 -12.80 16.32 -42.94
N LYS A 124 -14.14 16.20 -42.84
CA LYS A 124 -15.05 17.16 -43.47
C LYS A 124 -14.85 18.55 -42.84
N GLY A 125 -14.18 19.43 -43.59
CA GLY A 125 -13.79 20.77 -43.11
C GLY A 125 -12.47 20.79 -42.32
N ALA A 126 -11.68 19.72 -42.36
CA ALA A 126 -10.31 19.72 -41.89
C ALA A 126 -9.39 20.37 -42.94
N ASP A 127 -8.39 21.10 -42.45
CA ASP A 127 -7.37 21.78 -43.24
C ASP A 127 -6.06 21.71 -42.44
N GLU A 128 -4.90 21.64 -43.09
CA GLU A 128 -3.63 21.73 -42.37
C GLU A 128 -3.46 23.12 -41.73
N ASP A 129 -4.02 24.17 -42.33
CA ASP A 129 -4.16 25.47 -41.68
C ASP A 129 -5.24 25.42 -40.59
N CYS A 130 -4.86 24.90 -39.42
CA CYS A 130 -5.79 24.61 -38.32
C CYS A 130 -5.37 25.11 -36.94
N LEU A 131 -4.19 25.73 -36.80
CA LEU A 131 -3.63 26.20 -35.52
C LEU A 131 -4.28 27.50 -35.04
N PHE A 132 -5.53 27.34 -34.58
CA PHE A 132 -6.39 28.42 -34.12
C PHE A 132 -7.02 28.09 -32.77
N LEU A 133 -7.44 29.13 -32.05
CA LEU A 133 -8.25 29.04 -30.83
C LEU A 133 -9.52 29.88 -30.94
N ASP A 134 -10.48 29.58 -30.08
CA ASP A 134 -11.75 30.29 -29.91
C ASP A 134 -11.82 30.88 -28.51
N VAL A 135 -12.38 32.08 -28.36
CA VAL A 135 -12.56 32.76 -27.08
C VAL A 135 -14.04 33.05 -26.87
N HIS A 136 -14.60 32.49 -25.80
CA HIS A 136 -15.95 32.77 -25.31
C HIS A 136 -15.84 33.71 -24.12
N VAL A 137 -16.42 34.90 -24.24
CA VAL A 137 -16.30 35.95 -23.22
C VAL A 137 -17.64 36.64 -23.02
N SER A 138 -18.01 36.89 -21.77
CA SER A 138 -19.24 37.63 -21.48
C SER A 138 -19.11 39.11 -21.83
N LYS A 139 -20.25 39.74 -22.08
CA LYS A 139 -20.33 41.17 -22.35
C LYS A 139 -19.76 42.02 -21.21
N SER A 140 -20.01 41.63 -19.96
CA SER A 140 -19.54 42.35 -18.77
C SER A 140 -18.01 42.29 -18.63
N VAL A 141 -17.40 41.12 -18.86
CA VAL A 141 -15.95 40.94 -18.84
C VAL A 141 -15.30 41.73 -19.98
N LEU A 142 -15.83 41.61 -21.19
CA LEU A 142 -15.27 42.29 -22.35
C LEU A 142 -15.32 43.82 -22.22
N GLN A 143 -16.38 44.38 -21.64
CA GLN A 143 -16.48 45.82 -21.37
C GLN A 143 -15.46 46.33 -20.34
N LYS A 144 -14.96 45.46 -19.46
CA LYS A 144 -13.92 45.76 -18.47
C LYS A 144 -12.51 45.51 -19.00
N ALA A 145 -12.35 44.98 -20.22
CA ALA A 145 -11.05 44.68 -20.82
C ALA A 145 -10.15 45.93 -20.84
N GLY A 146 -8.90 45.77 -20.40
CA GLY A 146 -7.92 46.86 -20.27
C GLY A 146 -8.20 47.91 -19.19
N ARG A 147 -9.26 47.74 -18.38
CA ARG A 147 -9.65 48.69 -17.30
C ARG A 147 -9.56 48.08 -15.90
N SER A 148 -9.64 46.76 -15.76
CA SER A 148 -9.53 46.04 -14.49
C SER A 148 -8.08 45.61 -14.24
N ALA A 149 -7.60 45.80 -13.01
CA ALA A 149 -6.26 45.35 -12.59
C ALA A 149 -6.17 43.83 -12.35
N LYS A 150 -7.29 43.14 -12.08
CA LYS A 150 -7.31 41.70 -11.75
C LYS A 150 -7.61 40.76 -12.92
N GLY A 151 -8.37 41.21 -13.94
CA GLY A 151 -8.87 40.36 -15.03
C GLY A 151 -9.84 39.25 -14.57
N ALA A 152 -10.58 38.64 -15.50
CA ALA A 152 -11.45 37.50 -15.23
C ALA A 152 -10.67 36.16 -15.26
N PRO A 153 -11.01 35.16 -14.44
CA PRO A 153 -10.45 33.82 -14.55
C PRO A 153 -10.61 33.23 -15.95
N VAL A 154 -9.63 32.43 -16.39
CA VAL A 154 -9.60 31.86 -17.75
C VAL A 154 -9.54 30.34 -17.67
N LEU A 155 -10.54 29.67 -18.23
CA LEU A 155 -10.53 28.22 -18.44
C LEU A 155 -10.11 27.92 -19.89
N VAL A 156 -8.94 27.33 -20.07
CA VAL A 156 -8.45 26.85 -21.36
C VAL A 156 -8.74 25.35 -21.48
N TRP A 157 -9.45 24.98 -22.54
CA TRP A 157 -9.80 23.61 -22.88
C TRP A 157 -8.95 23.10 -24.04
N SER A 158 -8.25 21.98 -23.80
CA SER A 158 -7.58 21.21 -24.86
C SER A 158 -8.62 20.30 -25.56
N PRO A 159 -8.76 20.39 -26.89
CA PRO A 159 -9.93 19.95 -27.66
C PRO A 159 -10.17 18.44 -27.74
N ARG A 160 -11.42 18.09 -28.11
CA ARG A 160 -12.04 16.74 -28.17
C ARG A 160 -12.80 16.50 -29.49
N ILE A 161 -13.13 15.24 -29.80
CA ILE A 161 -13.80 14.67 -31.00
C ILE A 161 -15.01 15.44 -31.56
N LEU A 162 -15.16 15.42 -32.89
CA LEU A 162 -16.38 15.77 -33.64
C LEU A 162 -17.05 14.51 -34.21
N THR A 163 -18.03 13.93 -33.52
CA THR A 163 -19.01 13.02 -34.14
C THR A 163 -20.42 13.42 -33.71
N ARG A 164 -21.46 13.04 -34.49
CA ARG A 164 -22.87 13.34 -34.17
C ARG A 164 -23.38 12.61 -32.91
N LEU A 165 -22.56 11.75 -32.32
CA LEU A 165 -22.82 11.03 -31.08
C LEU A 165 -22.16 11.80 -29.93
N LYS A 166 -22.93 12.21 -28.91
CA LYS A 166 -22.52 13.13 -27.83
C LYS A 166 -21.52 12.54 -26.81
N ILE A 167 -20.63 11.64 -27.21
CA ILE A 167 -19.71 10.91 -26.33
C ILE A 167 -18.33 10.81 -27.06
N HIS A 168 -17.20 10.69 -26.34
CA HIS A 168 -15.81 10.27 -26.75
C HIS A 168 -14.60 11.23 -26.75
N GLY A 169 -13.50 10.85 -26.04
CA GLY A 169 -12.16 11.48 -26.02
C GLY A 169 -11.19 10.96 -27.11
N GLY A 170 -10.04 11.64 -27.33
CA GLY A 170 -9.40 11.72 -28.67
C GLY A 170 -8.02 11.08 -28.92
N GLY A 171 -7.37 10.47 -27.93
CA GLY A 171 -6.15 9.63 -28.13
C GLY A 171 -4.99 10.25 -28.93
N TYR A 172 -4.83 11.58 -28.96
CA TYR A 172 -3.85 12.32 -29.79
C TYR A 172 -4.04 12.21 -31.33
N VAL A 173 -5.10 11.53 -31.79
CA VAL A 173 -5.37 11.27 -33.21
C VAL A 173 -6.64 11.93 -33.73
N LEU A 174 -7.55 12.36 -32.84
CA LEU A 174 -8.74 13.12 -33.18
C LEU A 174 -9.16 14.14 -32.12
N GLY A 175 -9.79 15.23 -32.55
CA GLY A 175 -10.25 16.34 -31.71
C GLY A 175 -10.40 17.68 -32.42
N SER A 176 -11.24 18.57 -31.88
CA SER A 176 -11.44 19.94 -32.34
C SER A 176 -11.98 20.85 -31.23
N LYS A 177 -11.60 22.12 -31.28
CA LYS A 177 -12.16 23.18 -30.42
C LYS A 177 -13.68 23.36 -30.56
N ASN A 178 -14.26 22.85 -31.65
CA ASN A 178 -15.70 22.96 -31.92
C ASN A 178 -16.55 21.90 -31.19
N GLY A 179 -15.94 20.99 -30.42
CA GLY A 179 -16.62 19.80 -29.88
C GLY A 179 -17.60 20.07 -28.72
N HIS A 180 -17.45 21.17 -27.98
CA HIS A 180 -18.24 21.43 -26.76
C HIS A 180 -18.77 22.85 -26.64
N ASP A 181 -19.99 22.95 -26.10
CA ASP A 181 -20.62 24.22 -25.73
C ASP A 181 -20.34 24.52 -24.25
N PRO A 182 -19.59 25.57 -23.91
CA PRO A 182 -19.28 25.92 -22.53
C PRO A 182 -20.43 26.61 -21.79
N SER A 183 -21.62 26.74 -22.39
CA SER A 183 -22.74 27.51 -21.84
C SER A 183 -23.14 27.10 -20.41
N GLY A 184 -23.02 25.82 -20.04
CA GLY A 184 -23.30 25.35 -18.67
C GLY A 184 -22.30 25.86 -17.64
N LEU A 185 -21.02 25.65 -17.90
CA LEU A 185 -19.93 26.17 -17.09
C LEU A 185 -20.01 27.70 -16.95
N LEU A 186 -20.22 28.41 -18.06
CA LEU A 186 -20.35 29.87 -18.08
C LEU A 186 -21.57 30.36 -17.30
N LYS A 187 -22.67 29.60 -17.28
CA LYS A 187 -23.85 29.95 -16.46
C LYS A 187 -23.52 29.87 -14.96
N HIS A 188 -22.92 28.76 -14.52
CA HIS A 188 -22.55 28.60 -13.11
C HIS A 188 -21.49 29.59 -12.64
N ALA A 189 -20.55 30.00 -13.51
CA ALA A 189 -19.59 31.04 -13.18
C ALA A 189 -20.26 32.37 -12.79
N ARG A 190 -21.41 32.69 -13.39
CA ARG A 190 -22.17 33.91 -13.09
C ARG A 190 -23.07 33.82 -11.85
N GLU A 191 -23.16 32.66 -11.21
CA GLU A 191 -23.92 32.52 -9.95
C GLU A 191 -23.19 33.17 -8.76
N GLN A 192 -21.86 33.31 -8.87
CA GLN A 192 -21.02 34.00 -7.90
C GLN A 192 -20.94 35.50 -8.26
N PRO A 193 -21.20 36.44 -7.31
CA PRO A 193 -21.06 37.87 -7.57
C PRO A 193 -19.63 38.24 -7.97
N ASP A 194 -19.46 39.04 -9.02
CA ASP A 194 -18.18 39.61 -9.49
C ASP A 194 -17.13 38.67 -10.11
N GLU A 195 -17.45 37.38 -10.34
CA GLU A 195 -16.48 36.37 -10.80
C GLU A 195 -16.88 35.66 -12.12
N ASP A 196 -17.27 36.38 -13.17
CA ASP A 196 -17.48 35.75 -14.50
C ASP A 196 -16.15 35.23 -15.08
N MET A 197 -16.18 34.26 -16.01
CA MET A 197 -14.97 33.63 -16.57
C MET A 197 -14.90 33.67 -18.09
N ILE A 198 -13.69 33.54 -18.64
CA ILE A 198 -13.43 33.35 -20.07
C ILE A 198 -13.18 31.88 -20.34
N PHE A 199 -13.80 31.34 -21.40
CA PHE A 199 -13.51 29.99 -21.89
C PHE A 199 -12.74 30.07 -23.21
N VAL A 200 -11.62 29.36 -23.31
CA VAL A 200 -10.78 29.28 -24.51
C VAL A 200 -10.70 27.84 -24.97
N ALA A 201 -10.95 27.56 -26.24
CA ALA A 201 -10.75 26.23 -26.83
C ALA A 201 -9.77 26.32 -28.01
N LEU A 202 -8.75 25.47 -28.05
CA LEU A 202 -7.69 25.51 -29.06
C LEU A 202 -7.77 24.30 -30.00
N ASN A 203 -7.17 24.37 -31.18
CA ASN A 203 -6.81 23.20 -32.01
C ASN A 203 -5.31 22.94 -31.88
N TYR A 204 -4.84 21.73 -32.13
CA TYR A 204 -3.41 21.38 -32.28
C TYR A 204 -3.25 20.24 -33.29
N ARG A 205 -2.05 20.03 -33.85
CA ARG A 205 -1.82 18.93 -34.81
C ARG A 205 -1.98 17.56 -34.15
N LEU A 206 -2.64 16.65 -34.87
CA LEU A 206 -2.98 15.30 -34.43
C LEU A 206 -2.36 14.26 -35.38
N GLY A 207 -2.27 13.01 -34.91
CA GLY A 207 -1.74 11.91 -35.72
C GLY A 207 -0.30 12.15 -36.19
N ALA A 208 0.00 11.77 -37.43
CA ALA A 208 1.33 11.97 -38.03
C ALA A 208 1.75 13.45 -38.06
N LEU A 209 0.82 14.38 -38.21
CA LEU A 209 1.18 15.80 -38.25
C LEU A 209 1.66 16.33 -36.90
N GLY A 210 1.19 15.73 -35.80
CA GLY A 210 1.56 16.12 -34.44
C GLY A 210 2.66 15.27 -33.81
N PHE A 211 2.75 13.99 -34.18
CA PHE A 211 3.43 12.96 -33.40
C PHE A 211 4.18 11.92 -34.27
N LEU A 212 4.76 12.32 -35.40
CA LEU A 212 5.50 11.41 -36.27
C LEU A 212 6.92 11.16 -35.74
N ALA A 213 7.14 9.98 -35.16
CA ALA A 213 8.49 9.51 -34.81
C ALA A 213 9.18 8.84 -36.00
N GLY A 214 10.44 9.22 -36.22
CA GLY A 214 11.33 8.58 -37.18
C GLY A 214 12.69 9.28 -37.29
N PRO A 215 13.68 8.64 -37.89
CA PRO A 215 15.03 9.17 -38.03
C PRO A 215 15.10 10.48 -38.83
N GLU A 216 14.27 10.67 -39.87
CA GLU A 216 14.31 11.91 -40.65
C GLU A 216 13.65 13.07 -39.91
N VAL A 217 12.46 12.86 -39.32
CA VAL A 217 11.77 13.87 -38.50
C VAL A 217 12.58 14.24 -37.26
N SER A 218 13.26 13.29 -36.63
CA SER A 218 14.12 13.58 -35.46
C SER A 218 15.34 14.43 -35.83
N ARG A 219 15.82 14.35 -37.07
CA ARG A 219 17.00 15.09 -37.55
C ARG A 219 16.65 16.50 -38.02
N ASP A 220 15.55 16.65 -38.74
CA ASP A 220 15.12 17.93 -39.34
C ASP A 220 13.66 18.22 -39.04
N GLY A 221 13.25 18.19 -37.78
CA GLY A 221 11.87 18.37 -37.38
C GLY A 221 11.67 18.26 -35.87
N THR A 222 10.48 17.86 -35.47
CA THR A 222 10.16 17.51 -34.08
C THR A 222 9.13 16.39 -34.06
N VAL A 223 9.35 15.42 -33.18
CA VAL A 223 8.46 14.27 -32.99
C VAL A 223 7.26 14.59 -32.08
N ASN A 224 7.24 15.79 -31.46
CA ASN A 224 6.19 16.24 -30.54
C ASN A 224 5.57 17.58 -30.98
N ALA A 225 5.43 17.79 -32.29
CA ALA A 225 4.82 18.97 -32.89
C ALA A 225 3.49 19.35 -32.23
N GLY A 226 2.62 18.38 -31.94
CA GLY A 226 1.32 18.61 -31.31
C GLY A 226 1.40 19.15 -29.88
N ILE A 227 2.38 18.71 -29.07
CA ILE A 227 2.59 19.26 -27.71
C ILE A 227 3.16 20.68 -27.77
N LEU A 228 4.04 20.95 -28.73
CA LEU A 228 4.59 22.28 -28.94
C LEU A 228 3.54 23.28 -29.46
N ASP A 229 2.58 22.81 -30.27
CA ASP A 229 1.41 23.59 -30.68
C ASP A 229 0.58 24.00 -29.46
N GLN A 230 0.30 23.06 -28.55
CA GLN A 230 -0.41 23.34 -27.30
C GLN A 230 0.36 24.33 -26.42
N ARG A 231 1.68 24.16 -26.26
CA ARG A 231 2.55 25.08 -25.52
C ARG A 231 2.44 26.50 -26.07
N MET A 232 2.54 26.65 -27.38
CA MET A 232 2.47 27.95 -28.04
C MET A 232 1.09 28.60 -27.92
N ALA A 233 0.01 27.82 -27.98
CA ALA A 233 -1.34 28.33 -27.74
C ALA A 233 -1.52 28.83 -26.30
N LEU A 234 -0.95 28.13 -25.31
CA LEU A 234 -1.00 28.56 -23.91
C LEU A 234 -0.16 29.82 -23.66
N GLU A 235 1.01 29.93 -24.30
CA GLU A 235 1.81 31.16 -24.27
C GLU A 235 1.08 32.32 -24.95
N TRP A 236 0.36 32.07 -26.04
CA TRP A 236 -0.52 33.07 -26.65
C TRP A 236 -1.60 33.55 -25.66
N VAL A 237 -2.21 32.64 -24.88
CA VAL A 237 -3.20 33.02 -23.85
C VAL A 237 -2.56 33.91 -22.80
N GLN A 238 -1.40 33.53 -22.27
CA GLN A 238 -0.64 34.34 -21.31
C GLN A 238 -0.35 35.76 -21.83
N GLU A 239 0.01 35.87 -23.11
CA GLU A 239 0.34 37.14 -23.73
C GLU A 239 -0.89 37.99 -24.09
N ASN A 240 -2.04 37.40 -24.43
CA ASN A 240 -3.10 38.11 -25.15
C ASN A 240 -4.49 38.08 -24.48
N ILE A 241 -4.73 37.21 -23.51
CA ILE A 241 -6.09 37.04 -22.97
C ILE A 241 -6.62 38.28 -22.23
N HIS A 242 -5.72 39.12 -21.74
CA HIS A 242 -6.04 40.42 -21.14
C HIS A 242 -6.78 41.38 -22.09
N LEU A 243 -6.60 41.23 -23.41
CA LEU A 243 -7.30 42.00 -24.44
C LEU A 243 -8.81 41.67 -24.49
N PHE A 244 -9.17 40.48 -24.02
CA PHE A 244 -10.55 40.03 -23.86
C PHE A 244 -11.08 40.26 -22.44
N GLY A 245 -10.25 40.81 -21.53
CA GLY A 245 -10.60 41.04 -20.13
C GLY A 245 -10.19 39.92 -19.18
N GLY A 246 -9.46 38.90 -19.66
CA GLY A 246 -8.97 37.80 -18.84
C GLY A 246 -7.74 38.14 -18.02
N SER A 247 -7.48 37.35 -16.98
CA SER A 247 -6.29 37.41 -16.16
C SER A 247 -5.25 36.41 -16.65
N LYS A 248 -4.03 36.88 -16.89
CA LYS A 248 -2.88 36.02 -17.23
C LYS A 248 -2.37 35.22 -16.01
N ASP A 249 -2.62 35.74 -14.81
CA ASP A 249 -2.18 35.15 -13.54
C ASP A 249 -3.24 34.18 -12.97
N HIS A 250 -4.35 33.98 -13.70
CA HIS A 250 -5.46 33.12 -13.29
C HIS A 250 -5.94 32.25 -14.46
N VAL A 251 -5.01 31.49 -15.03
CA VAL A 251 -5.26 30.57 -16.14
C VAL A 251 -5.33 29.14 -15.61
N THR A 252 -6.47 28.49 -15.84
CA THR A 252 -6.70 27.07 -15.56
C THR A 252 -6.74 26.29 -16.86
N VAL A 253 -5.90 25.25 -16.99
CA VAL A 253 -5.95 24.35 -18.15
C VAL A 253 -6.71 23.07 -17.78
N MET A 254 -7.70 22.72 -18.60
CA MET A 254 -8.51 21.52 -18.43
C MET A 254 -8.44 20.67 -19.69
N GLY A 255 -8.37 19.35 -19.49
CA GLY A 255 -8.26 18.39 -20.59
C GLY A 255 -8.60 16.99 -20.14
N GLU A 256 -9.13 16.20 -21.06
CA GLU A 256 -9.63 14.86 -20.79
C GLU A 256 -8.87 13.81 -21.61
N SER A 257 -8.61 12.62 -21.05
CA SER A 257 -7.87 11.54 -21.70
C SER A 257 -6.49 12.03 -22.16
N ALA A 258 -6.22 12.02 -23.47
CA ALA A 258 -5.03 12.61 -24.09
C ALA A 258 -4.81 14.10 -23.74
N GLY A 259 -5.88 14.87 -23.50
CA GLY A 259 -5.79 16.24 -23.01
C GLY A 259 -5.28 16.31 -21.56
N GLY A 260 -5.74 15.41 -20.69
CA GLY A 260 -5.22 15.26 -19.33
C GLY A 260 -3.77 14.77 -19.32
N GLY A 261 -3.42 13.86 -20.24
CA GLY A 261 -2.03 13.44 -20.48
C GLY A 261 -1.14 14.59 -21.00
N SER A 262 -1.67 15.47 -21.85
CA SER A 262 -0.96 16.67 -22.32
C SER A 262 -0.66 17.63 -21.17
N ILE A 263 -1.60 17.82 -20.24
CA ILE A 263 -1.36 18.60 -19.01
C ILE A 263 -0.20 18.00 -18.21
N LEU A 264 -0.21 16.68 -18.00
CA LEU A 264 0.89 15.99 -17.32
C LEU A 264 2.24 16.18 -18.04
N LEU A 265 2.27 16.16 -19.37
CA LEU A 265 3.46 16.47 -20.18
C LEU A 265 3.92 17.93 -20.04
N HIS A 266 3.00 18.88 -19.93
CA HIS A 266 3.35 20.28 -19.67
C HIS A 266 3.90 20.48 -18.25
N LEU A 267 3.35 19.78 -17.25
CA LEU A 267 3.82 19.84 -15.86
C LEU A 267 5.19 19.18 -15.67
N THR A 268 5.54 18.19 -16.51
CA THR A 268 6.84 17.49 -16.47
C THR A 268 7.81 17.96 -17.56
N ALA A 269 7.46 19.03 -18.29
CA ALA A 269 8.24 19.52 -19.41
C ALA A 269 9.69 19.80 -19.03
N ARG A 270 10.64 19.33 -19.85
CA ARG A 270 12.09 19.39 -19.60
C ARG A 270 12.51 18.78 -18.25
N GLY A 271 11.79 17.75 -17.78
CA GLY A 271 12.03 17.11 -16.48
C GLY A 271 11.59 17.98 -15.31
N GLY A 272 10.48 18.73 -15.47
CA GLY A 272 9.93 19.64 -14.46
C GLY A 272 10.64 20.99 -14.36
N ASN A 273 11.64 21.26 -15.22
CA ASN A 273 12.43 22.49 -15.18
C ASN A 273 11.83 23.63 -16.01
N LEU A 274 10.84 23.35 -16.86
CA LEU A 274 10.13 24.38 -17.61
C LEU A 274 8.78 24.63 -16.94
N SER A 275 8.62 25.82 -16.35
CA SER A 275 7.38 26.20 -15.68
C SER A 275 6.18 26.14 -16.63
N ALA A 276 5.05 25.69 -16.09
CA ALA A 276 3.78 25.66 -16.79
C ALA A 276 3.32 27.09 -17.14
N PRO A 277 2.76 27.34 -18.33
CA PRO A 277 2.23 28.64 -18.73
C PRO A 277 0.79 28.84 -18.19
N PHE A 278 0.48 28.27 -17.02
CA PHE A 278 -0.83 28.29 -16.38
C PHE A 278 -0.66 28.08 -14.87
N GLN A 279 -1.64 28.56 -14.10
CA GLN A 279 -1.56 28.59 -12.63
C GLN A 279 -2.33 27.45 -11.98
N GLN A 280 -3.28 26.84 -12.69
CA GLN A 280 -4.09 25.73 -12.19
C GLN A 280 -4.33 24.71 -13.30
N ALA A 281 -4.61 23.46 -12.94
CA ALA A 281 -4.98 22.46 -13.94
C ALA A 281 -6.02 21.45 -13.47
N ILE A 282 -6.80 20.97 -14.44
CA ILE A 282 -7.85 19.98 -14.28
C ILE A 282 -7.59 18.83 -15.26
N PRO A 283 -6.70 17.88 -14.92
CA PRO A 283 -6.50 16.67 -15.71
C PRO A 283 -7.62 15.66 -15.41
N GLN A 284 -8.54 15.49 -16.37
CA GLN A 284 -9.60 14.47 -16.32
C GLN A 284 -9.09 13.20 -17.04
N SER A 285 -9.19 12.06 -16.37
CA SER A 285 -8.77 10.75 -16.88
C SER A 285 -7.41 10.78 -17.59
N PRO A 286 -6.34 11.31 -16.96
CA PRO A 286 -5.08 11.61 -17.65
C PRO A 286 -4.45 10.37 -18.30
N ALA A 287 -4.53 10.28 -19.63
CA ALA A 287 -4.09 9.12 -20.38
C ALA A 287 -2.71 9.34 -21.01
N ILE A 288 -1.72 8.57 -20.57
CA ILE A 288 -0.40 8.48 -21.20
C ILE A 288 -0.07 7.01 -21.42
N ALA A 289 -0.09 6.57 -22.67
CA ALA A 289 0.43 5.24 -23.00
C ALA A 289 1.96 5.21 -22.86
N PRO A 290 2.57 4.06 -22.53
CA PRO A 290 4.02 3.93 -22.42
C PRO A 290 4.72 4.37 -23.71
N VAL A 291 5.44 5.48 -23.61
CA VAL A 291 6.04 6.14 -24.76
C VAL A 291 7.24 5.34 -25.27
N SER A 292 7.18 4.84 -26.50
CA SER A 292 8.30 4.15 -27.13
C SER A 292 9.47 5.11 -27.38
N LYS A 293 10.70 4.62 -27.23
CA LYS A 293 11.90 5.32 -27.72
C LYS A 293 11.92 5.23 -29.25
N GLY A 294 11.10 6.01 -29.94
CA GLY A 294 11.26 6.43 -31.35
C GLY A 294 11.71 5.40 -32.41
N SER A 295 11.53 4.08 -32.21
CA SER A 295 12.14 3.05 -33.07
C SER A 295 11.14 2.18 -33.83
N GLU A 296 9.84 2.45 -33.75
CA GLU A 296 8.88 1.82 -34.64
C GLU A 296 8.77 2.61 -35.95
N ASN A 297 8.69 1.91 -37.08
CA ASN A 297 8.74 2.46 -38.43
C ASN A 297 7.48 3.27 -38.81
N ASN A 298 6.99 4.14 -37.92
CA ASN A 298 5.82 4.99 -38.11
C ASN A 298 6.06 6.02 -39.22
N GLU A 299 7.26 6.60 -39.27
CA GLU A 299 7.71 7.46 -40.38
C GLU A 299 7.63 6.74 -41.73
N GLY A 300 8.31 5.60 -41.88
CA GLY A 300 8.27 4.84 -43.14
C GLY A 300 6.87 4.29 -43.48
N SER A 301 6.03 3.99 -42.49
CA SER A 301 4.65 3.58 -42.72
C SER A 301 3.78 4.74 -43.21
N PHE A 302 3.91 5.92 -42.60
CA PHE A 302 3.22 7.12 -43.05
C PHE A 302 3.67 7.52 -44.47
N PHE A 303 4.97 7.44 -44.76
CA PHE A 303 5.50 7.69 -46.11
C PHE A 303 4.92 6.73 -47.15
N ARG A 304 4.74 5.44 -46.80
CA ARG A 304 4.04 4.49 -47.66
C ARG A 304 2.57 4.87 -47.92
N TYR A 305 1.84 5.31 -46.90
CA TYR A 305 0.46 5.81 -47.08
C TYR A 305 0.38 7.07 -47.92
N LEU A 306 1.40 7.94 -47.83
CA LEU A 306 1.51 9.17 -48.61
C LEU A 306 2.14 8.94 -50.01
N ASN A 307 2.63 7.74 -50.28
CA ASN A 307 3.35 7.38 -51.50
C ASN A 307 4.59 8.26 -51.77
N VAL A 308 5.40 8.45 -50.72
CA VAL A 308 6.67 9.20 -50.75
C VAL A 308 7.79 8.38 -50.10
N SER A 309 9.04 8.82 -50.25
CA SER A 309 10.23 8.12 -49.78
C SER A 309 11.05 8.89 -48.74
N SER A 310 10.76 10.18 -48.52
CA SER A 310 11.51 11.03 -47.58
C SER A 310 10.65 12.12 -46.95
N ILE A 311 11.13 12.73 -45.87
CA ILE A 311 10.46 13.87 -45.22
C ILE A 311 10.35 15.08 -46.14
N LYS A 312 11.31 15.24 -47.06
CA LYS A 312 11.30 16.33 -48.04
C LYS A 312 10.14 16.18 -49.01
N GLU A 313 9.97 14.99 -49.59
CA GLU A 313 8.82 14.69 -50.46
C GLU A 313 7.50 14.80 -49.68
N ALA A 314 7.46 14.37 -48.41
CA ALA A 314 6.29 14.53 -47.56
C ALA A 314 5.92 16.01 -47.28
N ARG A 315 6.89 16.93 -47.31
CA ARG A 315 6.65 18.39 -47.21
C ARG A 315 6.17 19.01 -48.52
N GLU A 316 6.60 18.47 -49.65
CA GLU A 316 6.20 18.92 -50.98
C GLU A 316 4.83 18.34 -51.40
N ALA A 317 4.40 17.24 -50.77
CA ALA A 317 3.12 16.61 -51.01
C ALA A 317 1.92 17.54 -50.77
N CYS A 318 0.85 17.34 -51.56
CA CYS A 318 -0.34 18.16 -51.47
C CYS A 318 -1.13 17.85 -50.19
N SER A 319 -1.76 18.88 -49.61
CA SER A 319 -2.47 18.75 -48.33
C SER A 319 -3.54 17.67 -48.33
N LYS A 320 -4.25 17.50 -49.45
CA LYS A 320 -5.29 16.48 -49.58
C LYS A 320 -4.73 15.06 -49.37
N ASP A 321 -3.58 14.77 -49.98
CA ASP A 321 -2.96 13.44 -49.88
C ASP A 321 -2.37 13.22 -48.50
N VAL A 322 -1.78 14.26 -47.88
CA VAL A 322 -1.28 14.22 -46.51
C VAL A 322 -2.41 13.94 -45.51
N ILE A 323 -3.55 14.61 -45.65
CA ILE A 323 -4.74 14.40 -44.82
C ILE A 323 -5.27 12.97 -44.99
N ALA A 324 -5.38 12.50 -46.24
CA ALA A 324 -5.84 11.14 -46.53
C ALA A 324 -4.88 10.07 -45.97
N ALA A 325 -3.57 10.26 -46.14
CA ALA A 325 -2.55 9.38 -45.59
C ALA A 325 -2.58 9.34 -44.07
N ASN A 326 -2.76 10.49 -43.41
CA ASN A 326 -2.87 10.57 -41.95
C ASN A 326 -4.10 9.80 -41.46
N ALA A 327 -5.26 10.02 -42.07
CA ALA A 327 -6.49 9.32 -41.71
C ALA A 327 -6.40 7.80 -41.97
N ALA A 328 -5.82 7.39 -43.10
CA ALA A 328 -5.63 6.00 -43.45
C ALA A 328 -4.69 5.29 -42.48
N HIS A 329 -3.58 5.93 -42.10
CA HIS A 329 -2.63 5.38 -41.15
C HIS A 329 -3.22 5.28 -39.74
N ILE A 330 -3.97 6.30 -39.27
CA ILE A 330 -4.70 6.21 -38.00
C ILE A 330 -5.73 5.06 -38.03
N GLY A 331 -6.46 4.92 -39.14
CA GLY A 331 -7.48 3.89 -39.32
C GLY A 331 -6.91 2.46 -39.32
N SER A 332 -5.64 2.28 -39.66
CA SER A 332 -4.96 0.97 -39.64
C SER A 332 -4.46 0.55 -38.26
N ALA A 333 -4.70 1.34 -37.21
CA ALA A 333 -4.29 1.00 -35.86
C ALA A 333 -4.85 -0.36 -35.42
N PRO A 334 -4.00 -1.27 -34.92
CA PRO A 334 -4.47 -2.51 -34.30
C PRO A 334 -5.47 -2.25 -33.16
N THR A 335 -6.35 -3.22 -32.90
CA THR A 335 -7.36 -3.14 -31.84
C THR A 335 -6.72 -2.74 -30.50
N THR A 336 -7.31 -1.76 -29.82
CA THR A 336 -6.87 -1.16 -28.53
C THR A 336 -5.55 -0.39 -28.55
N THR A 337 -5.04 -0.04 -29.72
CA THR A 337 -3.76 0.69 -29.85
C THR A 337 -3.95 2.04 -30.52
N TYR A 338 -3.08 2.99 -30.17
CA TYR A 338 -2.90 4.26 -30.85
C TYR A 338 -1.52 4.28 -31.50
N ILE A 339 -1.45 4.49 -32.83
CA ILE A 339 -0.19 4.55 -33.57
C ILE A 339 0.60 5.81 -33.24
N PHE A 340 -0.11 6.91 -32.99
CA PHE A 340 0.48 8.22 -32.74
C PHE A 340 0.21 8.67 -31.31
N GLY A 341 1.22 9.26 -30.70
CA GLY A 341 1.16 9.82 -29.37
C GLY A 341 2.48 10.50 -29.01
N PRO A 342 2.56 11.15 -27.83
CA PRO A 342 3.78 11.79 -27.36
C PRO A 342 4.97 10.84 -27.35
N VAL A 343 6.15 11.35 -27.73
CA VAL A 343 7.40 10.57 -27.88
C VAL A 343 8.48 11.11 -26.95
N VAL A 344 9.32 10.27 -26.37
CA VAL A 344 10.48 10.73 -25.58
C VAL A 344 11.52 11.28 -26.55
N ASP A 345 11.71 12.59 -26.55
CA ASP A 345 12.61 13.31 -27.46
C ASP A 345 13.91 13.77 -26.78
N GLY A 346 14.01 13.64 -25.46
CA GLY A 346 15.20 14.07 -24.70
C GLY A 346 15.30 15.58 -24.46
N ASP A 347 14.39 16.40 -25.03
CA ASP A 347 14.30 17.84 -24.78
C ASP A 347 13.01 18.17 -24.02
N TYR A 348 11.89 18.30 -24.73
CA TYR A 348 10.62 18.71 -24.14
C TYR A 348 10.02 17.57 -23.31
N VAL A 349 10.02 16.36 -23.85
CA VAL A 349 9.65 15.12 -23.18
C VAL A 349 10.92 14.31 -22.93
N ARG A 350 11.60 14.58 -21.81
CA ARG A 350 12.92 13.98 -21.52
C ARG A 350 12.86 12.48 -21.25
N GLU A 351 11.75 12.01 -20.69
CA GLU A 351 11.55 10.63 -20.30
C GLU A 351 10.06 10.33 -20.07
N ASN A 352 9.77 9.13 -19.60
CA ASN A 352 8.41 8.75 -19.22
C ASN A 352 7.85 9.69 -18.13
N PRO A 353 6.73 10.41 -18.38
CA PRO A 353 6.17 11.37 -17.44
C PRO A 353 5.80 10.76 -16.09
N ALA A 354 5.33 9.51 -16.05
CA ALA A 354 5.06 8.82 -14.79
C ALA A 354 6.32 8.72 -13.92
N ARG A 355 7.46 8.37 -14.54
CA ARG A 355 8.75 8.34 -13.83
C ARG A 355 9.14 9.73 -13.30
N ALA A 356 8.99 10.77 -14.13
CA ALA A 356 9.30 12.14 -13.72
C ALA A 356 8.45 12.58 -12.51
N VAL A 357 7.16 12.27 -12.50
CA VAL A 357 6.27 12.57 -11.36
C VAL A 357 6.71 11.83 -10.09
N LYS A 358 7.02 10.53 -10.18
CA LYS A 358 7.46 9.71 -9.02
C LYS A 358 8.75 10.24 -8.41
N GLU A 359 9.67 10.74 -9.23
CA GLU A 359 10.94 11.34 -8.77
C GLU A 359 10.77 12.82 -8.35
N GLY A 360 9.54 13.33 -8.29
CA GLY A 360 9.24 14.69 -7.87
C GLY A 360 9.61 15.77 -8.89
N ARG A 361 9.89 15.38 -10.13
CA ARG A 361 10.30 16.24 -11.26
C ARG A 361 9.09 16.72 -12.05
N ILE A 362 8.27 17.51 -11.37
CA ILE A 362 7.03 18.10 -11.85
C ILE A 362 6.93 19.55 -11.34
N ASP A 363 6.26 20.44 -12.07
CA ASP A 363 5.94 21.78 -11.60
C ASP A 363 4.90 21.74 -10.45
N LYS A 364 5.41 21.75 -9.22
CA LYS A 364 4.61 21.70 -7.98
C LYS A 364 3.94 23.04 -7.62
N SER A 365 4.12 24.07 -8.44
CA SER A 365 3.48 25.38 -8.20
C SER A 365 2.00 25.39 -8.61
N VAL A 366 1.57 24.43 -9.44
CA VAL A 366 0.23 24.36 -10.03
C VAL A 366 -0.72 23.50 -9.16
N PRO A 367 -1.75 24.07 -8.52
CA PRO A 367 -2.81 23.30 -7.88
C PRO A 367 -3.59 22.48 -8.90
N LEU A 368 -4.01 21.28 -8.51
CA LEU A 368 -4.69 20.33 -9.40
C LEU A 368 -6.08 19.98 -8.88
N LEU A 369 -7.05 19.86 -9.79
CA LEU A 369 -8.29 19.11 -9.58
C LEU A 369 -8.26 17.91 -10.54
N THR A 370 -7.80 16.76 -10.06
CA THR A 370 -7.69 15.54 -10.88
C THR A 370 -9.01 14.75 -10.84
N GLY A 371 -9.40 14.17 -11.96
CA GLY A 371 -10.65 13.41 -12.08
C GLY A 371 -10.43 12.08 -12.79
N HIS A 372 -11.20 11.06 -12.46
CA HIS A 372 -11.30 9.83 -13.25
C HIS A 372 -12.73 9.27 -13.20
N ASN A 373 -13.11 8.47 -14.18
CA ASN A 373 -14.38 7.74 -14.23
C ASN A 373 -14.22 6.37 -13.56
N LEU A 374 -15.27 5.84 -12.93
CA LEU A 374 -15.19 4.55 -12.25
C LEU A 374 -14.86 3.38 -13.20
N PHE A 375 -15.22 3.48 -14.50
CA PHE A 375 -15.00 2.44 -15.49
C PHE A 375 -14.19 2.93 -16.71
N GLU A 376 -12.92 3.32 -16.48
CA GLU A 376 -12.03 3.86 -17.51
C GLU A 376 -11.67 2.83 -18.61
N GLY A 377 -11.53 1.57 -18.23
CA GLY A 377 -11.15 0.51 -19.17
C GLY A 377 -12.20 0.08 -20.19
N SER A 378 -13.43 0.61 -20.09
CA SER A 378 -14.65 -0.03 -20.61
C SER A 378 -14.64 -0.42 -22.09
N PHE A 379 -13.97 0.33 -22.97
CA PHE A 379 -13.85 0.01 -24.40
C PHE A 379 -12.42 -0.27 -24.88
N PHE A 380 -11.46 -0.41 -23.96
CA PHE A 380 -10.06 -0.71 -24.27
C PHE A 380 -9.75 -2.20 -24.15
N PHE A 381 -10.52 -3.02 -24.88
CA PHE A 381 -10.34 -4.46 -24.94
C PHE A 381 -10.51 -4.98 -26.38
N ASP A 382 -9.90 -6.13 -26.66
CA ASP A 382 -10.09 -6.85 -27.91
C ASP A 382 -11.03 -8.04 -27.65
N PRO A 383 -12.25 -8.05 -28.23
CA PRO A 383 -13.21 -9.13 -28.01
C PRO A 383 -12.75 -10.46 -28.63
N LEU A 384 -11.67 -10.48 -29.41
CA LEU A 384 -11.08 -11.72 -29.97
C LEU A 384 -10.11 -12.40 -29.01
N VAL A 385 -9.70 -11.76 -27.92
CA VAL A 385 -8.84 -12.36 -26.90
C VAL A 385 -9.67 -13.33 -26.07
N LYS A 386 -9.37 -14.63 -26.14
CA LYS A 386 -10.14 -15.70 -25.47
C LYS A 386 -9.30 -16.56 -24.55
N THR A 387 -7.99 -16.58 -24.74
CA THR A 387 -7.05 -17.38 -23.94
C THR A 387 -6.00 -16.50 -23.29
N ASN A 388 -5.29 -17.04 -22.29
CA ASN A 388 -4.15 -16.35 -21.69
C ASN A 388 -3.03 -16.06 -22.72
N GLU A 389 -2.86 -16.90 -23.75
CA GLU A 389 -1.89 -16.64 -24.81
C GLU A 389 -2.33 -15.47 -25.70
N ASP A 390 -3.62 -15.40 -26.04
CA ASP A 390 -4.17 -14.23 -26.74
C ASP A 390 -3.97 -12.95 -25.92
N PHE A 391 -4.10 -13.04 -24.60
CA PHE A 391 -3.89 -11.92 -23.69
C PHE A 391 -2.42 -11.46 -23.70
N ARG A 392 -1.46 -12.38 -23.74
CA ARG A 392 -0.02 -12.05 -23.86
C ARG A 392 0.30 -11.43 -25.22
N MET A 393 -0.27 -11.96 -26.30
CA MET A 393 -0.13 -11.37 -27.64
C MET A 393 -0.76 -9.97 -27.70
N TRP A 394 -1.90 -9.78 -27.04
CA TRP A 394 -2.53 -8.48 -26.88
C TRP A 394 -1.63 -7.51 -26.11
N LEU A 395 -1.03 -7.92 -24.99
CA LEU A 395 -0.07 -7.11 -24.23
C LEU A 395 1.14 -6.70 -25.07
N GLN A 396 1.73 -7.65 -25.80
CA GLN A 396 2.89 -7.38 -26.66
C GLN A 396 2.57 -6.36 -27.76
N ARG A 397 1.34 -6.38 -28.27
CA ARG A 397 0.87 -5.48 -29.33
C ARG A 397 0.44 -4.11 -28.79
N SER A 398 -0.30 -4.10 -27.69
CA SER A 398 -0.92 -2.89 -27.12
C SER A 398 0.02 -2.10 -26.21
N MET A 399 1.08 -2.75 -25.71
CA MET A 399 2.14 -2.15 -24.92
C MET A 399 3.50 -2.64 -25.44
N ASN A 400 3.81 -2.29 -26.68
CA ASN A 400 5.02 -2.70 -27.41
C ASN A 400 6.38 -2.42 -26.73
N VAL A 401 6.41 -1.55 -25.72
CA VAL A 401 7.62 -1.27 -24.93
C VAL A 401 7.91 -2.33 -23.86
N LEU A 402 6.98 -3.27 -23.63
CA LEU A 402 7.14 -4.28 -22.60
C LEU A 402 8.12 -5.36 -23.04
N THR A 403 8.99 -5.75 -22.12
CA THR A 403 9.86 -6.92 -22.30
C THR A 403 9.05 -8.21 -22.14
N PRO A 404 9.48 -9.35 -22.72
CA PRO A 404 8.82 -10.64 -22.49
C PRO A 404 8.63 -10.95 -21.00
N LYS A 405 9.64 -10.68 -20.17
CA LYS A 405 9.55 -10.85 -18.70
C LYS A 405 8.48 -9.96 -18.05
N ALA A 406 8.31 -8.74 -18.54
CA ALA A 406 7.28 -7.81 -18.07
C ALA A 406 5.88 -8.30 -18.46
N ILE A 407 5.72 -8.84 -19.66
CA ILE A 407 4.47 -9.48 -20.13
C ILE A 407 4.15 -10.71 -19.28
N ASP A 408 5.15 -11.55 -18.98
CA ASP A 408 4.97 -12.73 -18.14
C ASP A 408 4.52 -12.36 -16.73
N HIS A 409 5.11 -11.31 -16.16
CA HIS A 409 4.73 -10.83 -14.84
C HIS A 409 3.32 -10.24 -14.82
N LEU A 410 2.93 -9.47 -15.84
CA LEU A 410 1.55 -9.01 -15.95
C LEU A 410 0.56 -10.16 -16.07
N ALA A 411 0.80 -11.08 -17.01
CA ALA A 411 -0.16 -12.11 -17.36
C ALA A 411 -0.29 -13.20 -16.30
N ASN A 412 0.75 -13.44 -15.48
CA ASN A 412 0.74 -14.53 -14.51
C ASN A 412 0.80 -14.08 -13.05
N THR A 413 1.10 -12.82 -12.78
CA THR A 413 1.21 -12.31 -11.39
C THR A 413 0.25 -11.17 -11.11
N LEU A 414 0.28 -10.11 -11.92
CA LEU A 414 -0.53 -8.91 -11.61
C LEU A 414 -1.98 -9.04 -12.08
N TYR A 415 -2.19 -9.70 -13.21
CA TYR A 415 -3.51 -9.98 -13.77
C TYR A 415 -3.55 -11.45 -14.18
N PRO A 416 -3.56 -12.44 -13.27
CA PRO A 416 -3.64 -13.86 -13.62
C PRO A 416 -4.98 -14.24 -14.29
N GLU A 417 -5.08 -15.48 -14.77
CA GLU A 417 -6.32 -16.01 -15.36
C GLU A 417 -7.31 -16.47 -14.25
N GLU A 418 -7.69 -15.56 -13.37
CA GLU A 418 -8.61 -15.80 -12.24
C GLU A 418 -9.92 -15.03 -12.46
N PHE A 419 -10.99 -15.76 -12.79
CA PHE A 419 -12.27 -15.19 -13.27
C PHE A 419 -13.42 -15.31 -12.27
N ASP A 420 -13.12 -15.50 -10.99
CA ASP A 420 -14.12 -15.56 -9.92
C ASP A 420 -14.62 -14.17 -9.47
N GLY A 421 -14.08 -13.09 -10.08
CA GLY A 421 -14.40 -11.70 -9.76
C GLY A 421 -13.59 -11.10 -8.62
N SER A 422 -12.76 -11.90 -7.91
CA SER A 422 -11.96 -11.43 -6.78
C SER A 422 -10.95 -10.33 -7.15
N LEU A 423 -10.48 -10.34 -8.40
CA LEU A 423 -9.52 -9.37 -8.95
C LEU A 423 -10.18 -8.25 -9.77
N GLY A 424 -11.52 -8.12 -9.72
CA GLY A 424 -12.26 -7.08 -10.42
C GLY A 424 -12.52 -7.36 -11.91
N TYR A 425 -12.31 -8.59 -12.36
CA TYR A 425 -12.66 -9.07 -13.70
C TYR A 425 -13.15 -10.52 -13.65
N VAL A 426 -13.96 -10.90 -14.63
CA VAL A 426 -14.68 -12.20 -14.69
C VAL A 426 -14.50 -12.93 -16.02
N ASP A 427 -13.75 -12.34 -16.94
CA ASP A 427 -13.39 -12.92 -18.24
C ASP A 427 -12.17 -12.17 -18.83
N GLN A 428 -11.67 -12.64 -19.97
CA GLN A 428 -10.54 -12.01 -20.66
C GLN A 428 -10.85 -10.57 -21.13
N GLY A 429 -12.12 -10.22 -21.40
CA GLY A 429 -12.51 -8.88 -21.82
C GLY A 429 -12.37 -7.89 -20.67
N SER A 430 -13.06 -8.16 -19.56
CA SER A 430 -12.95 -7.39 -18.32
C SER A 430 -11.53 -7.38 -17.74
N ARG A 431 -10.73 -8.45 -17.92
CA ARG A 431 -9.31 -8.47 -17.54
C ARG A 431 -8.48 -7.45 -18.32
N GLN A 432 -8.70 -7.34 -19.64
CA GLN A 432 -8.07 -6.30 -20.46
C GLN A 432 -8.53 -4.90 -20.05
N MET A 433 -9.84 -4.71 -19.85
CA MET A 433 -10.41 -3.43 -19.41
C MET A 433 -9.76 -2.99 -18.09
N ARG A 434 -9.68 -3.89 -17.10
CA ARG A 434 -9.09 -3.60 -15.79
C ARG A 434 -7.62 -3.21 -15.90
N LEU A 435 -6.82 -4.00 -16.62
CA LEU A 435 -5.40 -3.72 -16.81
C LEU A 435 -5.17 -2.39 -17.51
N TRP A 436 -5.90 -2.12 -18.59
CA TRP A 436 -5.74 -0.89 -19.36
C TRP A 436 -6.14 0.34 -18.54
N SER A 437 -7.25 0.24 -17.79
CA SER A 437 -7.71 1.25 -16.82
C SER A 437 -6.58 1.65 -15.87
N GLU A 438 -6.01 0.65 -15.18
CA GLU A 438 -4.99 0.89 -14.16
C GLU A 438 -3.68 1.40 -14.75
N ALA A 439 -3.21 0.79 -15.84
CA ALA A 439 -1.90 1.09 -16.41
C ALA A 439 -1.84 2.43 -17.16
N VAL A 440 -2.93 2.86 -17.80
CA VAL A 440 -2.93 4.02 -18.70
C VAL A 440 -3.59 5.25 -18.09
N ILE A 441 -4.55 5.08 -17.16
CA ILE A 441 -5.32 6.19 -16.60
C ILE A 441 -5.23 6.25 -15.07
N ASP A 442 -5.67 5.22 -14.35
CA ASP A 442 -5.88 5.33 -12.89
C ASP A 442 -4.55 5.59 -12.16
N CYS A 443 -3.46 4.93 -12.57
CA CYS A 443 -2.14 5.22 -12.00
C CYS A 443 -1.71 6.68 -12.24
N HIS A 444 -1.93 7.25 -13.42
CA HIS A 444 -1.56 8.65 -13.69
C HIS A 444 -2.43 9.64 -12.91
N PHE A 445 -3.73 9.34 -12.78
CA PHE A 445 -4.66 10.09 -11.93
C PHE A 445 -4.14 10.13 -10.49
N ASP A 446 -3.82 8.98 -9.92
CA ASP A 446 -3.38 8.87 -8.53
C ASP A 446 -2.01 9.53 -8.31
N MET A 447 -1.06 9.30 -9.23
CA MET A 447 0.27 9.93 -9.17
C MET A 447 0.20 11.45 -9.19
N LEU A 448 -0.65 12.04 -10.03
CA LEU A 448 -0.86 13.49 -10.05
C LEU A 448 -1.49 13.99 -8.75
N GLY A 449 -2.43 13.25 -8.18
CA GLY A 449 -3.01 13.54 -6.87
C GLY A 449 -1.96 13.57 -5.76
N GLN A 450 -1.08 12.58 -5.73
CA GLN A 450 -0.02 12.45 -4.71
C GLN A 450 1.13 13.46 -4.90
N ALA A 451 1.55 13.70 -6.14
CA ALA A 451 2.69 14.57 -6.44
C ALA A 451 2.49 16.02 -6.00
N ASN A 452 1.24 16.43 -5.79
CA ASN A 452 0.88 17.76 -5.35
C ASN A 452 0.76 17.91 -3.81
N GLN A 453 1.23 16.93 -3.02
CA GLN A 453 1.45 16.98 -1.56
C GLN A 453 0.51 17.93 -0.77
N GLY A 454 -0.80 17.62 -0.73
CA GLY A 454 -1.77 18.39 0.05
C GLY A 454 -2.24 19.71 -0.58
N LYS A 455 -1.88 19.99 -1.84
CA LYS A 455 -2.34 21.17 -2.61
C LYS A 455 -3.30 20.82 -3.77
N GLY A 456 -3.55 19.54 -4.00
CA GLY A 456 -4.49 19.05 -5.01
C GLY A 456 -5.83 18.62 -4.43
N TYR A 457 -6.80 18.45 -5.33
CA TYR A 457 -8.15 17.94 -5.09
C TYR A 457 -8.43 16.81 -6.07
N ALA A 458 -9.29 15.87 -5.71
CA ALA A 458 -9.64 14.76 -6.57
C ALA A 458 -11.14 14.46 -6.56
N TYR A 459 -11.64 13.95 -7.68
CA TYR A 459 -12.97 13.36 -7.77
C TYR A 459 -12.97 12.06 -8.57
N GLU A 460 -13.90 11.18 -8.21
CA GLU A 460 -14.26 10.00 -9.00
C GLU A 460 -15.66 10.24 -9.57
N PHE A 461 -15.86 10.00 -10.86
CA PHE A 461 -17.17 10.05 -11.49
C PHE A 461 -17.77 8.65 -11.54
N SER A 462 -18.82 8.40 -10.75
CA SER A 462 -19.42 7.08 -10.60
C SER A 462 -20.88 7.00 -11.08
N VAL A 463 -21.34 7.97 -11.87
CA VAL A 463 -22.71 7.95 -12.41
C VAL A 463 -22.83 6.78 -13.41
N PRO A 464 -23.62 5.73 -13.13
CA PRO A 464 -23.60 4.53 -13.94
C PRO A 464 -24.00 4.79 -15.39
N PRO A 465 -23.34 4.16 -16.37
CA PRO A 465 -22.27 3.14 -16.23
C PRO A 465 -20.84 3.68 -16.03
N ALA A 466 -20.65 5.00 -15.92
CA ALA A 466 -19.38 5.66 -15.63
C ALA A 466 -18.22 5.23 -16.55
N PHE A 467 -18.50 5.09 -17.85
CA PHE A 467 -17.44 4.80 -18.82
C PHE A 467 -16.42 5.93 -18.86
N HIS A 468 -15.19 5.62 -19.30
CA HIS A 468 -14.23 6.64 -19.75
C HIS A 468 -14.96 7.71 -20.57
N ILE A 469 -14.56 8.97 -20.41
CA ILE A 469 -15.07 10.17 -21.10
C ILE A 469 -16.54 10.57 -20.82
N GLN A 470 -17.27 9.82 -19.99
CA GLN A 470 -18.71 10.01 -19.81
C GLN A 470 -19.02 11.24 -18.94
N ASP A 471 -18.15 11.56 -17.98
CA ASP A 471 -18.17 12.79 -17.17
C ASP A 471 -18.22 14.09 -18.00
N LEU A 472 -17.72 14.08 -19.24
CA LEU A 472 -17.79 15.24 -20.13
C LEU A 472 -19.23 15.62 -20.52
N THR A 473 -20.15 14.65 -20.56
CA THR A 473 -21.59 14.92 -20.74
C THR A 473 -22.23 15.59 -19.54
N TYR A 474 -21.53 15.67 -18.41
CA TYR A 474 -21.94 16.40 -17.22
C TYR A 474 -21.14 17.70 -17.11
N THR A 475 -19.88 17.70 -17.55
CA THR A 475 -18.99 18.88 -17.57
C THR A 475 -19.51 20.00 -18.48
N PHE A 476 -19.87 19.69 -19.74
CA PHE A 476 -20.19 20.72 -20.74
C PHE A 476 -21.69 20.90 -21.02
N ASN A 477 -22.54 20.21 -20.27
CA ASN A 477 -23.94 20.15 -20.66
C ASN A 477 -24.71 21.44 -20.39
N ASN A 478 -25.62 21.76 -21.31
CA ASN A 478 -26.40 23.00 -21.26
C ASN A 478 -27.48 22.90 -20.15
N PRO A 479 -27.57 23.88 -19.24
CA PRO A 479 -28.59 23.92 -18.19
C PRO A 479 -30.03 23.98 -18.71
N SER A 480 -30.24 24.47 -19.94
CA SER A 480 -31.53 24.45 -20.62
C SER A 480 -31.88 23.07 -21.21
N SER A 481 -30.93 22.14 -21.25
CA SER A 481 -31.10 20.76 -21.70
C SER A 481 -30.34 19.81 -20.75
N PRO A 482 -30.73 19.71 -19.47
CA PRO A 482 -29.93 19.07 -18.44
C PRO A 482 -29.66 17.58 -18.74
N ALA A 483 -28.55 17.08 -18.19
CA ALA A 483 -28.12 15.70 -18.33
C ALA A 483 -29.10 14.79 -17.56
N ARG A 484 -29.03 13.48 -17.81
CA ARG A 484 -29.88 12.48 -17.16
C ARG A 484 -29.95 12.65 -15.64
N PHE A 485 -28.83 12.97 -15.01
CA PHE A 485 -28.73 13.26 -13.59
C PHE A 485 -28.30 14.72 -13.37
N PRO A 486 -29.26 15.66 -13.30
CA PRO A 486 -28.96 17.08 -13.18
C PRO A 486 -28.16 17.43 -11.92
N ALA A 487 -28.34 16.67 -10.82
CA ALA A 487 -27.57 16.86 -9.60
C ALA A 487 -26.08 16.54 -9.79
N ALA A 488 -25.75 15.47 -10.52
CA ALA A 488 -24.37 15.14 -10.88
C ALA A 488 -23.75 16.21 -11.79
N GLN A 489 -24.54 16.71 -12.75
CA GLN A 489 -24.13 17.80 -13.64
C GLN A 489 -23.82 19.06 -12.84
N ASP A 490 -24.75 19.50 -12.01
CA ASP A 490 -24.62 20.72 -11.20
C ASP A 490 -23.44 20.59 -10.23
N ALA A 491 -23.27 19.44 -9.58
CA ALA A 491 -22.12 19.18 -8.70
C ALA A 491 -20.77 19.28 -9.42
N LEU A 492 -20.63 18.61 -10.57
CA LEU A 492 -19.38 18.63 -11.33
C LEU A 492 -19.09 20.00 -11.92
N GLN A 493 -20.08 20.67 -12.51
CA GLN A 493 -19.90 22.01 -13.08
C GLN A 493 -19.57 23.05 -12.00
N ARG A 494 -20.22 23.01 -10.82
CA ARG A 494 -19.88 23.88 -9.68
C ARG A 494 -18.47 23.62 -9.17
N ALA A 495 -18.06 22.37 -9.04
CA ALA A 495 -16.72 22.02 -8.59
C ALA A 495 -15.64 22.57 -9.55
N ILE A 496 -15.82 22.39 -10.87
CA ILE A 496 -14.92 22.93 -11.89
C ILE A 496 -14.88 24.47 -11.84
N VAL A 497 -16.05 25.11 -11.82
CA VAL A 497 -16.16 26.58 -11.83
C VAL A 497 -15.53 27.21 -10.59
N SER A 498 -15.84 26.70 -9.40
CA SER A 498 -15.28 27.21 -8.14
C SER A 498 -13.77 26.98 -8.05
N PHE A 499 -13.26 25.87 -8.61
CA PHE A 499 -11.82 25.68 -8.74
C PHE A 499 -11.18 26.68 -9.68
N VAL A 500 -11.80 26.97 -10.83
CA VAL A 500 -11.32 27.98 -11.79
C VAL A 500 -11.35 29.39 -11.22
N GLN A 501 -12.33 29.72 -10.37
CA GLN A 501 -12.50 31.07 -9.82
C GLN A 501 -11.72 31.33 -8.53
N GLY A 502 -11.58 30.32 -7.67
CA GLY A 502 -11.04 30.48 -6.32
C GLY A 502 -9.99 29.45 -5.92
N GLY A 503 -9.66 28.51 -6.80
CA GLY A 503 -8.68 27.45 -6.53
C GLY A 503 -9.11 26.39 -5.54
N VAL A 504 -10.39 26.37 -5.16
CA VAL A 504 -10.97 25.34 -4.30
C VAL A 504 -12.29 24.85 -4.94
N PRO A 505 -12.39 23.56 -5.30
CA PRO A 505 -13.64 23.01 -5.82
C PRO A 505 -14.66 22.85 -4.69
N MET A 506 -15.91 23.18 -5.00
CA MET A 506 -17.02 23.21 -4.03
C MET A 506 -18.14 22.22 -4.42
N ALA A 507 -18.60 21.44 -3.44
CA ALA A 507 -19.84 20.67 -3.45
C ALA A 507 -20.91 21.44 -2.68
N GLY A 508 -21.68 22.30 -3.36
CA GLY A 508 -22.58 23.23 -2.69
C GLY A 508 -21.78 24.24 -1.84
N GLN A 509 -21.97 24.22 -0.52
CA GLN A 509 -21.22 25.08 0.41
C GLN A 509 -19.96 24.40 1.00
N GLN A 510 -19.70 23.13 0.69
CA GLN A 510 -18.57 22.39 1.25
C GLN A 510 -17.41 22.33 0.26
N PRO A 511 -16.17 22.68 0.67
CA PRO A 511 -14.99 22.47 -0.17
C PRO A 511 -14.64 20.99 -0.28
N PHE A 512 -14.06 20.57 -1.40
CA PHE A 512 -13.51 19.22 -1.47
C PHE A 512 -12.32 19.10 -0.52
N PRO A 513 -12.08 17.91 0.06
CA PRO A 513 -10.86 17.65 0.82
C PRO A 513 -9.64 17.76 -0.10
N ARG A 514 -8.53 18.21 0.48
CA ARG A 514 -7.23 18.15 -0.19
C ARG A 514 -6.76 16.70 -0.25
N VAL A 515 -6.14 16.32 -1.36
CA VAL A 515 -5.49 15.02 -1.53
C VAL A 515 -4.20 15.02 -0.70
N GLY A 516 -4.30 14.40 0.49
CA GLY A 516 -3.19 14.17 1.41
C GLY A 516 -2.80 12.68 1.48
N ARG A 517 -2.17 12.25 2.58
CA ARG A 517 -1.77 10.84 2.81
C ARG A 517 -2.97 9.88 2.76
N ASP A 518 -4.15 10.35 3.14
CA ASP A 518 -5.39 9.56 3.19
C ASP A 518 -6.06 9.39 1.81
N ARG A 519 -5.46 9.95 0.73
CA ARG A 519 -5.92 9.82 -0.66
C ARG A 519 -7.41 10.09 -0.86
N LEU A 520 -7.95 11.08 -0.13
CA LEU A 520 -9.37 11.42 -0.17
C LEU A 520 -9.76 12.04 -1.52
N LEU A 521 -10.88 11.59 -2.06
CA LEU A 521 -11.56 12.14 -3.25
C LEU A 521 -13.06 12.31 -2.99
N VAL A 522 -13.72 13.14 -3.78
CA VAL A 522 -15.19 13.26 -3.78
C VAL A 522 -15.79 12.40 -4.86
N ASN A 523 -16.75 11.54 -4.51
CA ASN A 523 -17.45 10.73 -5.49
C ASN A 523 -18.65 11.51 -6.09
N ILE A 524 -18.67 11.71 -7.41
CA ILE A 524 -19.79 12.31 -8.15
C ILE A 524 -20.73 11.19 -8.58
N THR A 525 -21.85 11.08 -7.87
CA THR A 525 -22.88 10.07 -8.07
C THR A 525 -24.09 10.65 -8.80
N SER A 526 -25.07 9.81 -9.15
CA SER A 526 -26.36 10.26 -9.70
C SER A 526 -27.09 11.29 -8.80
N GLY A 527 -26.84 11.26 -7.49
CA GLY A 527 -27.38 12.20 -6.51
C GLY A 527 -26.58 13.51 -6.35
N GLY A 528 -25.50 13.71 -7.11
CA GLY A 528 -24.57 14.83 -6.95
C GLY A 528 -23.28 14.42 -6.23
N ALA A 529 -22.61 15.41 -5.62
CA ALA A 529 -21.38 15.18 -4.86
C ALA A 529 -21.68 14.39 -3.57
N GLY A 530 -21.09 13.21 -3.45
CA GLY A 530 -21.13 12.35 -2.28
C GLY A 530 -20.14 12.81 -1.21
N ARG A 531 -20.02 12.01 -0.14
CA ARG A 531 -19.04 12.24 0.91
C ARG A 531 -17.62 11.93 0.40
N PRO A 532 -16.60 12.60 0.95
CA PRO A 532 -15.22 12.17 0.79
C PRO A 532 -15.02 10.70 1.10
N VAL A 533 -14.32 9.99 0.21
CA VAL A 533 -13.90 8.60 0.39
C VAL A 533 -12.43 8.46 0.02
N ALA A 534 -11.75 7.48 0.60
CA ALA A 534 -10.39 7.15 0.17
C ALA A 534 -10.42 6.54 -1.23
N SER A 535 -9.46 6.94 -2.08
CA SER A 535 -9.29 6.35 -3.40
C SER A 535 -9.01 4.85 -3.29
N THR A 536 -9.72 4.06 -4.09
CA THR A 536 -9.56 2.60 -4.20
C THR A 536 -8.58 2.21 -5.30
N VAL A 537 -8.02 3.19 -6.02
CA VAL A 537 -7.03 2.94 -7.08
C VAL A 537 -5.79 2.32 -6.45
N ASN A 538 -5.45 1.10 -6.87
CA ASN A 538 -4.26 0.42 -6.40
C ASN A 538 -3.09 0.77 -7.32
N ALA A 539 -2.34 1.82 -6.99
CA ALA A 539 -1.18 2.25 -7.78
C ALA A 539 0.03 1.36 -7.47
N THR A 540 0.00 0.09 -7.91
CA THR A 540 1.22 -0.73 -8.01
C THR A 540 1.98 -0.24 -9.23
N SER A 541 2.97 0.63 -9.01
CA SER A 541 3.74 1.14 -10.14
C SER A 541 4.53 -0.01 -10.77
N TRP A 542 4.64 -0.02 -12.10
CA TRP A 542 5.51 -0.93 -12.86
C TRP A 542 6.99 -0.92 -12.41
N THR A 543 7.38 0.11 -11.65
CA THR A 543 8.72 0.26 -11.05
C THR A 543 8.77 -0.15 -9.58
N ASP A 544 7.67 -0.61 -8.96
CA ASP A 544 7.73 -1.14 -7.60
C ASP A 544 8.53 -2.43 -7.51
N SER A 545 8.77 -3.13 -8.63
CA SER A 545 9.83 -4.14 -8.66
C SER A 545 11.25 -3.57 -8.51
N MET A 546 11.48 -2.28 -8.81
CA MET A 546 12.74 -1.57 -8.54
C MET A 546 12.72 -0.86 -7.18
N ALA A 547 11.58 -0.35 -6.70
CA ALA A 547 11.45 0.21 -5.35
C ALA A 547 11.54 -0.87 -4.26
N GLN A 548 11.05 -2.09 -4.55
CA GLN A 548 11.30 -3.30 -3.78
C GLN A 548 12.76 -3.78 -3.86
N ARG A 549 13.56 -3.26 -4.81
CA ARG A 549 15.02 -3.52 -4.92
C ARG A 549 15.89 -2.39 -4.40
N ALA A 550 15.36 -1.22 -4.06
CA ALA A 550 16.15 -0.16 -3.45
C ALA A 550 16.25 -0.41 -1.94
N LEU A 551 17.39 -0.05 -1.35
CA LEU A 551 17.52 0.01 0.10
C LEU A 551 16.89 1.32 0.59
N HIS A 552 16.03 1.25 1.61
CA HIS A 552 15.33 2.41 2.16
C HIS A 552 15.74 2.64 3.62
N PRO A 553 16.02 3.87 4.05
CA PRO A 553 16.12 5.09 3.24
C PRO A 553 17.38 5.13 2.35
N SER A 554 17.43 6.07 1.39
CA SER A 554 18.62 6.29 0.55
C SER A 554 19.81 6.82 1.36
N LEU A 555 21.03 6.66 0.84
CA LEU A 555 22.25 7.18 1.47
C LEU A 555 22.16 8.68 1.78
N ASP A 556 21.59 9.50 0.89
CA ASP A 556 21.44 10.94 1.12
C ASP A 556 20.49 11.24 2.28
N THR A 557 19.42 10.46 2.42
CA THR A 557 18.54 10.57 3.59
C THR A 557 19.26 10.13 4.86
N VAL A 558 20.04 9.05 4.82
CA VAL A 558 20.87 8.62 5.97
C VAL A 558 21.85 9.73 6.37
N ARG A 559 22.56 10.33 5.41
CA ARG A 559 23.41 11.51 5.66
C ARG A 559 22.63 12.66 6.31
N SER A 560 21.47 13.01 5.76
CA SER A 560 20.65 14.08 6.30
C SER A 560 20.19 13.85 7.75
N ILE A 561 20.05 12.58 8.16
CA ILE A 561 19.67 12.20 9.52
C ILE A 561 20.88 12.27 10.44
N VAL A 562 22.03 11.76 10.01
CA VAL A 562 23.29 11.80 10.77
C VAL A 562 23.78 13.24 10.97
N ASP A 563 23.64 14.10 9.95
CA ASP A 563 24.09 15.49 9.97
C ASP A 563 23.15 16.43 10.74
N ARG A 564 21.97 15.96 11.19
CA ARG A 564 21.05 16.80 11.96
C ARG A 564 21.69 17.25 13.27
N PRO A 565 21.54 18.53 13.66
CA PRO A 565 21.95 19.00 14.97
C PRO A 565 21.20 18.24 16.06
N HIS A 566 21.95 17.51 16.90
CA HIS A 566 21.40 16.81 18.05
C HIS A 566 21.10 17.81 19.18
N ALA A 567 19.85 18.21 19.33
CA ALA A 567 19.41 19.21 20.31
C ALA A 567 18.78 18.60 21.58
N GLY A 568 18.51 17.30 21.58
CA GLY A 568 17.87 16.59 22.69
C GLY A 568 18.85 16.18 23.80
N PRO A 569 18.33 15.82 24.99
CA PRO A 569 19.16 15.38 26.13
C PRO A 569 19.74 13.95 25.96
N GLY A 570 19.36 13.20 24.92
CA GLY A 570 19.80 11.83 24.67
C GLY A 570 21.21 11.71 24.09
N LYS A 571 21.71 10.46 23.95
CA LYS A 571 22.94 10.18 23.18
C LYS A 571 22.66 10.35 21.69
N LYS A 572 23.67 10.76 20.91
CA LYS A 572 23.57 10.79 19.44
C LYS A 572 23.29 9.38 18.89
N PRO A 573 22.50 9.24 17.82
CA PRO A 573 22.29 7.96 17.16
C PRO A 573 23.59 7.33 16.69
N THR A 574 23.72 6.03 16.93
CA THR A 574 24.84 5.21 16.47
C THR A 574 24.43 4.26 15.34
N LEU A 575 23.13 4.01 15.18
CA LEU A 575 22.56 3.11 14.18
C LEU A 575 21.45 3.83 13.40
N VAL A 576 21.44 3.70 12.08
CA VAL A 576 20.33 4.15 11.24
C VAL A 576 19.68 2.91 10.60
N PRO A 577 18.39 2.64 10.83
CA PRO A 577 17.74 1.46 10.29
C PRO A 577 17.55 1.60 8.78
N VAL A 578 17.88 0.54 8.05
CA VAL A 578 17.66 0.41 6.61
C VAL A 578 16.95 -0.91 6.32
N TYR A 579 16.10 -0.95 5.30
CA TYR A 579 15.42 -2.17 4.90
C TYR A 579 15.22 -2.28 3.40
N ARG A 580 15.00 -3.52 2.96
CA ARG A 580 14.39 -3.84 1.67
C ARG A 580 13.10 -4.62 1.87
N GLN A 581 12.12 -4.36 1.01
CA GLN A 581 10.82 -5.02 1.06
C GLN A 581 10.65 -5.92 -0.17
N ILE A 582 10.26 -7.17 0.03
CA ILE A 582 9.91 -8.12 -1.03
C ILE A 582 8.51 -8.71 -0.78
N SER A 583 7.89 -9.31 -1.80
CA SER A 583 6.61 -10.01 -1.63
C SER A 583 6.78 -11.24 -0.74
N SER A 584 5.75 -11.53 0.07
CA SER A 584 5.67 -12.76 0.88
C SER A 584 4.88 -13.90 0.22
N ASP A 585 4.33 -13.69 -0.99
CA ASP A 585 3.33 -14.58 -1.60
C ASP A 585 3.82 -16.03 -1.77
N LEU A 586 5.12 -16.22 -2.05
CA LEU A 586 5.73 -17.53 -2.28
C LEU A 586 6.69 -17.99 -1.17
N ILE A 587 6.89 -17.18 -0.12
CA ILE A 587 7.87 -17.46 0.93
C ILE A 587 7.13 -17.48 2.26
N THR A 588 7.13 -18.64 2.92
CA THR A 588 6.56 -18.77 4.27
C THR A 588 7.63 -18.47 5.34
N PRO A 589 7.25 -18.08 6.58
CA PRO A 589 8.21 -17.88 7.66
C PRO A 589 9.11 -19.10 7.92
N SER A 590 8.55 -20.31 7.86
CA SER A 590 9.32 -21.55 8.01
C SER A 590 10.34 -21.77 6.89
N ALA A 591 9.97 -21.46 5.64
CA ALA A 591 10.89 -21.55 4.51
C ALA A 591 12.02 -20.52 4.62
N ALA A 592 11.68 -19.28 5.00
CA ALA A 592 12.70 -18.25 5.25
C ALA A 592 13.65 -18.62 6.39
N TYR A 593 13.14 -19.18 7.49
CA TYR A 593 13.98 -19.67 8.58
C TYR A 593 15.00 -20.71 8.09
N LEU A 594 14.56 -21.72 7.33
CA LEU A 594 15.47 -22.75 6.80
C LEU A 594 16.54 -22.15 5.89
N LYS A 595 16.16 -21.27 4.97
CA LYS A 595 17.11 -20.62 4.04
C LYS A 595 18.14 -19.76 4.78
N ILE A 596 17.69 -18.93 5.72
CA ILE A 596 18.56 -18.00 6.46
C ILE A 596 19.47 -18.76 7.43
N SER A 597 18.95 -19.79 8.12
CA SER A 597 19.76 -20.60 9.04
C SER A 597 20.80 -21.46 8.32
N ALA A 598 20.47 -22.05 7.16
CA ALA A 598 21.43 -22.80 6.35
C ALA A 598 22.55 -21.90 5.77
N HIS A 599 22.23 -20.65 5.45
CA HIS A 599 23.20 -19.67 4.96
C HIS A 599 24.12 -19.12 6.06
N SER A 600 23.71 -19.21 7.33
CA SER A 600 24.48 -18.71 8.47
C SER A 600 25.64 -19.65 8.81
N SER A 601 26.82 -19.09 9.09
CA SER A 601 27.97 -19.84 9.62
C SER A 601 27.85 -20.18 11.11
N SER A 602 26.81 -19.67 11.77
CA SER A 602 26.51 -19.88 13.19
C SER A 602 25.22 -20.66 13.36
N ASP A 603 25.23 -21.63 14.27
CA ASP A 603 24.05 -22.45 14.61
C ASP A 603 22.98 -21.68 15.38
N TYR A 604 23.30 -20.49 15.90
CA TYR A 604 22.37 -19.67 16.67
C TYR A 604 21.34 -18.98 15.75
N SER A 605 20.07 -19.25 15.99
CA SER A 605 18.97 -18.73 15.16
C SER A 605 17.62 -18.76 15.88
N PHE A 606 16.64 -18.02 15.36
CA PHE A 606 15.28 -18.02 15.89
C PHE A 606 14.22 -17.84 14.79
N LEU A 607 13.03 -18.31 15.10
CA LEU A 607 11.79 -18.07 14.37
C LEU A 607 10.68 -17.82 15.40
N PHE A 608 10.09 -16.62 15.35
CA PHE A 608 8.91 -16.25 16.14
C PHE A 608 7.72 -16.02 15.22
N GLU A 609 6.62 -16.71 15.49
CA GLU A 609 5.35 -16.57 14.78
C GLU A 609 4.21 -16.29 15.77
N SER A 610 3.15 -15.65 15.28
CA SER A 610 1.86 -15.62 15.96
C SER A 610 0.84 -16.31 15.07
N ALA A 611 0.09 -17.27 15.62
CA ALA A 611 -1.00 -17.90 14.87
C ALA A 611 -2.27 -17.02 14.86
N ALA A 612 -3.21 -17.33 13.95
CA ALA A 612 -4.45 -16.60 13.80
C ALA A 612 -5.46 -16.93 14.93
N THR A 613 -5.70 -15.96 15.82
CA THR A 613 -6.93 -15.86 16.63
C THR A 613 -7.87 -14.82 16.00
N GLU A 614 -9.01 -14.51 16.63
CA GLU A 614 -9.87 -13.38 16.21
C GLU A 614 -9.13 -12.02 16.19
N GLN A 615 -7.97 -11.92 16.87
CA GLN A 615 -7.01 -10.81 16.77
C GLN A 615 -5.66 -11.32 16.24
N VAL A 616 -5.51 -11.42 14.92
CA VAL A 616 -4.31 -11.97 14.27
C VAL A 616 -3.05 -11.15 14.58
N GLY A 617 -2.01 -11.79 15.11
CA GLY A 617 -0.69 -11.19 15.23
C GLY A 617 -0.10 -10.88 13.84
N ARG A 618 0.15 -9.59 13.59
CA ARG A 618 0.53 -9.07 12.27
C ARG A 618 1.90 -9.55 11.78
N TYR A 619 2.84 -9.79 12.69
CA TYR A 619 4.24 -10.02 12.35
C TYR A 619 4.74 -11.44 12.66
N SER A 620 5.72 -11.89 11.88
CA SER A 620 6.59 -13.03 12.24
C SER A 620 8.04 -12.62 12.02
N PHE A 621 8.96 -13.08 12.88
CA PHE A 621 10.35 -12.64 12.89
C PHE A 621 11.30 -13.83 12.74
N VAL A 622 12.34 -13.64 11.94
CA VAL A 622 13.37 -14.64 11.65
C VAL A 622 14.75 -14.00 11.75
N GLY A 623 15.71 -14.72 12.31
CA GLY A 623 17.11 -14.32 12.30
C GLY A 623 18.06 -15.50 12.55
N ALA A 624 19.26 -15.42 11.96
CA ALA A 624 20.37 -16.35 12.20
C ALA A 624 21.69 -15.59 12.19
N GLY A 625 22.71 -16.11 12.89
CA GLY A 625 24.01 -15.45 12.98
C GLY A 625 24.01 -14.19 13.85
N PRO A 626 23.73 -14.29 15.16
CA PRO A 626 23.79 -13.14 16.05
C PRO A 626 25.23 -12.59 16.14
N ARG A 627 25.36 -11.26 16.30
CA ARG A 627 26.67 -10.61 16.47
C ARG A 627 27.34 -10.97 17.79
N LYS A 628 26.54 -11.28 18.81
CA LYS A 628 26.99 -11.54 20.18
C LYS A 628 25.99 -12.40 20.93
N ILE A 629 26.51 -13.23 21.84
CA ILE A 629 25.73 -14.01 22.80
C ILE A 629 26.04 -13.49 24.20
N LEU A 630 24.99 -13.27 25.00
CA LEU A 630 25.10 -13.05 26.44
C LEU A 630 24.45 -14.24 27.14
N ALA A 631 25.19 -14.90 28.04
CA ALA A 631 24.68 -16.03 28.80
C ALA A 631 25.05 -15.88 30.28
N THR A 632 24.17 -16.34 31.17
CA THR A 632 24.42 -16.41 32.61
C THR A 632 24.21 -17.81 33.14
N GLY A 633 24.79 -18.10 34.30
CA GLY A 633 24.62 -19.37 35.00
C GLY A 633 25.85 -20.29 34.98
N PRO A 634 25.85 -21.32 35.84
CA PRO A 634 27.01 -22.17 36.08
C PRO A 634 27.57 -22.82 34.80
N GLY A 635 28.85 -22.58 34.51
CA GLY A 635 29.53 -23.15 33.34
C GLY A 635 29.30 -22.41 32.01
N TYR A 636 28.48 -21.36 31.99
CA TYR A 636 28.15 -20.59 30.79
C TYR A 636 28.47 -19.09 30.92
N GLY A 637 28.42 -18.55 32.13
CA GLY A 637 28.70 -17.14 32.39
C GLY A 637 28.63 -16.82 33.89
N PRO A 638 28.56 -15.54 34.27
CA PRO A 638 28.39 -15.16 35.66
C PRO A 638 27.03 -15.60 36.20
N GLU A 639 26.98 -15.98 37.47
CA GLU A 639 25.75 -16.26 38.21
C GLU A 639 25.18 -14.95 38.79
N THR A 640 24.54 -14.17 37.94
CA THR A 640 24.01 -12.83 38.27
C THR A 640 22.68 -12.58 37.58
N ASP A 641 21.98 -11.52 37.98
CA ASP A 641 20.88 -10.93 37.20
C ASP A 641 21.36 -10.69 35.76
N PRO A 642 20.69 -11.27 34.74
CA PRO A 642 21.12 -11.13 33.34
C PRO A 642 20.74 -9.78 32.72
N LEU A 643 19.77 -9.05 33.28
CA LEU A 643 19.20 -7.85 32.68
C LEU A 643 20.13 -6.63 32.71
N PRO A 644 20.96 -6.36 33.75
CA PRO A 644 21.89 -5.22 33.73
C PRO A 644 22.91 -5.31 32.60
N ALA A 645 23.50 -6.49 32.37
CA ALA A 645 24.47 -6.68 31.28
C ALA A 645 23.79 -6.58 29.90
N LEU A 646 22.55 -7.06 29.79
CA LEU A 646 21.74 -6.91 28.59
C LEU A 646 21.39 -5.45 28.31
N GLU A 647 20.93 -4.72 29.33
CA GLU A 647 20.59 -3.30 29.27
C GLU A 647 21.80 -2.46 28.88
N GLU A 648 22.96 -2.71 29.51
CA GLU A 648 24.22 -2.05 29.16
C GLU A 648 24.59 -2.29 27.69
N GLU A 649 24.51 -3.54 27.22
CA GLU A 649 24.88 -3.88 25.85
C GLU A 649 23.91 -3.27 24.81
N LEU A 650 22.60 -3.24 25.09
CA LEU A 650 21.62 -2.57 24.22
C LEU A 650 21.80 -1.05 24.24
N ALA A 651 22.13 -0.46 25.39
CA ALA A 651 22.32 0.98 25.57
C ALA A 651 23.63 1.53 24.96
N ARG A 652 24.49 0.66 24.42
CA ARG A 652 25.63 1.04 23.58
C ARG A 652 25.18 1.60 22.23
N HIS A 653 24.00 1.19 21.78
CA HIS A 653 23.46 1.63 20.51
C HIS A 653 22.15 2.40 20.67
N VAL A 654 22.03 3.48 19.90
CA VAL A 654 20.80 4.25 19.77
C VAL A 654 20.40 4.27 18.31
N VAL A 655 19.16 3.85 18.04
CA VAL A 655 18.58 3.83 16.70
C VAL A 655 18.01 5.21 16.37
N ALA A 656 18.44 5.77 15.24
CA ALA A 656 17.96 7.06 14.76
C ALA A 656 16.47 7.03 14.41
N HIS A 657 15.77 8.11 14.71
CA HIS A 657 14.42 8.33 14.19
C HIS A 657 14.49 8.66 12.70
N VAL A 658 13.86 7.83 11.86
CA VAL A 658 13.74 8.07 10.42
C VAL A 658 12.29 8.50 10.13
N PRO A 659 12.04 9.77 9.76
CA PRO A 659 10.70 10.24 9.45
C PRO A 659 10.02 9.39 8.37
N ASP A 660 8.72 9.12 8.54
CA ASP A 660 7.88 8.34 7.63
C ASP A 660 8.29 6.86 7.43
N LEU A 661 9.33 6.37 8.12
CA LEU A 661 9.76 4.97 8.07
C LEU A 661 8.91 4.09 9.00
N GLN A 662 7.98 3.33 8.43
CA GLN A 662 7.14 2.40 9.18
C GLN A 662 7.84 1.04 9.34
N LEU A 663 8.39 0.78 10.53
CA LEU A 663 9.07 -0.46 10.86
C LEU A 663 8.23 -1.35 11.80
N PRO A 664 8.43 -2.68 11.77
CA PRO A 664 7.81 -3.59 12.74
C PRO A 664 8.31 -3.31 14.17
N PRO A 665 7.61 -3.80 15.22
CA PRO A 665 8.00 -3.56 16.62
C PRO A 665 9.42 -4.00 16.97
N LEU A 666 9.86 -5.14 16.44
CA LEU A 666 11.25 -5.60 16.52
C LEU A 666 11.94 -5.25 15.21
N THR A 667 12.98 -4.42 15.27
CA THR A 667 13.85 -4.06 14.14
C THR A 667 15.28 -4.62 14.26
N GLY A 668 15.61 -5.09 15.47
CA GLY A 668 16.89 -5.61 15.89
C GLY A 668 16.99 -5.52 17.42
N GLY A 669 17.94 -6.24 18.01
CA GLY A 669 18.12 -6.29 19.47
C GLY A 669 18.40 -7.71 19.96
N ALA A 670 18.03 -7.98 21.21
CA ALA A 670 18.31 -9.25 21.88
C ALA A 670 17.11 -10.19 21.84
N ILE A 671 17.32 -11.41 21.38
CA ILE A 671 16.32 -12.48 21.30
C ILE A 671 16.78 -13.64 22.17
N GLY A 672 15.91 -14.20 22.99
CA GLY A 672 16.30 -15.33 23.83
C GLY A 672 15.34 -15.66 24.94
N TYR A 673 15.89 -16.11 26.07
CA TYR A 673 15.11 -16.52 27.22
C TYR A 673 15.75 -16.16 28.56
N VAL A 674 14.88 -16.03 29.57
CA VAL A 674 15.26 -15.97 30.99
C VAL A 674 14.61 -17.16 31.68
N GLY A 675 15.43 -18.07 32.20
CA GLY A 675 14.96 -19.25 32.92
C GLY A 675 14.33 -18.87 34.25
N TYR A 676 13.36 -19.68 34.71
CA TYR A 676 12.62 -19.47 35.96
C TYR A 676 13.55 -19.25 37.16
N ASP A 677 14.64 -20.00 37.21
CA ASP A 677 15.60 -19.96 38.32
C ASP A 677 16.33 -18.60 38.46
N CYS A 678 16.27 -17.72 37.45
CA CYS A 678 16.73 -16.34 37.56
C CYS A 678 15.95 -15.52 38.60
N VAL A 679 14.77 -15.97 39.03
CA VAL A 679 14.00 -15.30 40.10
C VAL A 679 14.80 -15.14 41.40
N ARG A 680 15.79 -16.01 41.64
CA ARG A 680 16.69 -15.91 42.80
C ARG A 680 17.49 -14.61 42.82
N TYR A 681 17.68 -13.94 41.68
CA TYR A 681 18.35 -12.66 41.59
C TYR A 681 17.39 -11.49 41.80
N PHE A 682 16.12 -11.63 41.39
CA PHE A 682 15.10 -10.58 41.52
C PHE A 682 14.47 -10.56 42.92
N GLU A 683 14.28 -11.74 43.51
CA GLU A 683 13.75 -11.96 44.84
C GLU A 683 14.71 -12.89 45.62
N PRO A 684 15.78 -12.36 46.22
CA PRO A 684 16.84 -13.17 46.87
C PRO A 684 16.37 -14.13 47.96
N LYS A 685 15.21 -13.87 48.57
CA LYS A 685 14.58 -14.80 49.52
C LYS A 685 14.25 -16.15 48.88
N THR A 686 14.05 -16.17 47.56
CA THR A 686 13.80 -17.38 46.77
C THR A 686 15.08 -18.18 46.47
N ALA A 687 16.26 -17.74 46.89
CA ALA A 687 17.49 -18.50 46.68
C ALA A 687 17.54 -19.77 47.55
N ARG A 688 17.86 -20.90 46.95
CA ARG A 688 18.05 -22.21 47.61
C ARG A 688 18.85 -23.16 46.72
N PRO A 689 19.50 -24.20 47.29
CA PRO A 689 20.16 -25.23 46.51
C PRO A 689 19.16 -26.05 45.70
N MET A 690 19.36 -26.13 44.38
CA MET A 690 18.54 -26.90 43.46
C MET A 690 19.43 -27.74 42.56
N LYS A 691 19.00 -28.97 42.24
CA LYS A 691 19.73 -29.85 41.33
C LYS A 691 19.53 -29.38 39.88
N ASP A 692 20.63 -29.12 39.18
CA ASP A 692 20.62 -28.73 37.77
C ASP A 692 20.71 -29.96 36.86
N VAL A 693 19.54 -30.44 36.42
CA VAL A 693 19.43 -31.64 35.57
C VAL A 693 19.65 -31.30 34.10
N LEU A 694 19.22 -30.12 33.66
CA LEU A 694 19.23 -29.74 32.24
C LEU A 694 20.61 -29.26 31.80
N LYS A 695 21.39 -28.67 32.72
CA LYS A 695 22.73 -28.11 32.47
C LYS A 695 22.70 -27.19 31.26
N ILE A 696 21.89 -26.15 31.35
CA ILE A 696 21.74 -25.11 30.33
C ILE A 696 21.99 -23.75 30.99
N PRO A 697 22.29 -22.69 30.22
CA PRO A 697 22.37 -21.34 30.78
C PRO A 697 21.09 -20.97 31.53
N GLU A 698 21.22 -20.19 32.60
CA GLU A 698 20.07 -19.63 33.33
C GLU A 698 19.37 -18.55 32.50
N SER A 699 20.12 -17.85 31.66
CA SER A 699 19.59 -17.02 30.57
C SER A 699 20.52 -17.09 29.36
N LEU A 700 19.96 -16.85 28.18
CA LEU A 700 20.73 -16.72 26.95
C LEU A 700 20.05 -15.69 26.05
N PHE A 701 20.79 -14.68 25.62
CA PHE A 701 20.35 -13.65 24.68
C PHE A 701 21.28 -13.60 23.47
N MET A 702 20.68 -13.67 22.30
CA MET A 702 21.31 -13.56 20.98
C MET A 702 21.06 -12.16 20.44
N LEU A 703 22.11 -11.39 20.16
CA LEU A 703 21.98 -10.02 19.67
C LEU A 703 22.03 -10.00 18.15
N PHE A 704 20.96 -9.52 17.53
CA PHE A 704 20.80 -9.44 16.08
C PHE A 704 20.71 -7.99 15.63
N ASP A 705 21.57 -7.64 14.67
CA ASP A 705 21.50 -6.35 13.95
C ASP A 705 20.71 -6.48 12.65
N THR A 706 20.56 -7.71 12.14
CA THR A 706 19.83 -8.00 10.92
C THR A 706 18.73 -9.00 11.22
N ILE A 707 17.49 -8.66 10.84
CA ILE A 707 16.32 -9.52 11.03
C ILE A 707 15.43 -9.50 9.79
N VAL A 708 14.62 -10.55 9.65
CA VAL A 708 13.61 -10.65 8.60
C VAL A 708 12.24 -10.68 9.23
N ALA A 709 11.42 -9.69 8.89
CA ALA A 709 10.08 -9.50 9.43
C ALA A 709 9.03 -9.72 8.34
N PHE A 710 8.13 -10.66 8.57
CA PHE A 710 6.94 -10.90 7.74
C PHE A 710 5.81 -10.00 8.23
N ASP A 711 5.27 -9.16 7.36
CA ASP A 711 4.05 -8.38 7.62
C ASP A 711 2.88 -9.01 6.86
N ARG A 712 2.06 -9.77 7.59
CA ARG A 712 0.94 -10.52 7.02
C ARG A 712 -0.19 -9.63 6.53
N PHE A 713 -0.31 -8.41 7.07
CA PHE A 713 -1.36 -7.48 6.69
C PHE A 713 -1.11 -6.92 5.28
N PHE A 714 0.15 -6.58 4.98
CA PHE A 714 0.53 -6.07 3.66
C PHE A 714 1.01 -7.17 2.70
N GLY A 715 1.17 -8.42 3.15
CA GLY A 715 1.67 -9.51 2.32
C GLY A 715 3.14 -9.35 1.92
N VAL A 716 3.98 -8.76 2.79
CA VAL A 716 5.38 -8.43 2.47
C VAL A 716 6.38 -8.95 3.50
N ILE A 717 7.63 -9.08 3.07
CA ILE A 717 8.80 -9.38 3.92
C ILE A 717 9.69 -8.15 3.94
N LYS A 718 10.07 -7.69 5.13
CA LYS A 718 11.07 -6.64 5.34
C LYS A 718 12.36 -7.27 5.86
N VAL A 719 13.44 -7.16 5.08
CA VAL A 719 14.80 -7.50 5.52
C VAL A 719 15.42 -6.22 6.06
N ILE A 720 15.63 -6.17 7.37
CA ILE A 720 16.02 -4.95 8.11
C ILE A 720 17.44 -5.14 8.62
N SER A 721 18.28 -4.12 8.47
CA SER A 721 19.63 -4.04 9.03
C SER A 721 19.94 -2.60 9.45
N TYR A 722 21.14 -2.33 9.95
CA TYR A 722 21.55 -0.99 10.40
C TYR A 722 22.81 -0.49 9.70
N VAL A 723 22.80 0.80 9.37
CA VAL A 723 24.00 1.56 9.03
C VAL A 723 24.65 2.02 10.34
N ASN A 724 25.87 1.59 10.59
CA ASN A 724 26.65 2.03 11.73
C ASN A 724 27.20 3.44 11.47
N VAL A 725 26.81 4.41 12.30
CA VAL A 725 27.28 5.79 12.19
C VAL A 725 28.75 5.84 12.61
N PRO A 726 29.67 6.31 11.75
CA PRO A 726 31.08 6.47 12.10
C PRO A 726 31.28 7.37 13.32
N ASP A 727 32.06 6.91 14.30
CA ASP A 727 32.39 7.67 15.52
C ASP A 727 33.89 7.99 15.65
N GLY A 728 34.71 7.55 14.67
CA GLY A 728 36.15 7.77 14.64
C GLY A 728 36.98 6.79 15.48
N SER A 729 36.35 5.78 16.10
CA SER A 729 37.04 4.68 16.78
C SER A 729 37.64 3.68 15.78
N THR A 730 38.63 2.90 16.22
CA THR A 730 39.30 1.87 15.40
C THR A 730 38.36 0.79 14.87
N ASP A 731 37.25 0.54 15.57
CA ASP A 731 36.27 -0.50 15.21
C ASP A 731 35.08 0.05 14.39
N SER A 732 35.01 1.39 14.21
CA SER A 732 33.96 2.04 13.43
C SER A 732 34.29 2.08 11.93
N PRO A 733 33.28 2.13 11.04
CA PRO A 733 33.49 2.36 9.62
C PRO A 733 34.24 3.69 9.39
N LYS A 734 35.14 3.75 8.40
CA LYS A 734 35.92 4.98 8.16
C LYS A 734 35.04 6.09 7.59
N THR A 735 34.01 5.74 6.83
CA THR A 735 33.06 6.68 6.23
C THR A 735 31.62 6.15 6.32
N LEU A 736 30.65 7.07 6.26
CA LEU A 736 29.23 6.71 6.29
C LEU A 736 28.80 5.96 5.03
N ASP A 737 29.41 6.29 3.88
CA ASP A 737 29.23 5.59 2.61
C ASP A 737 29.62 4.12 2.71
N GLU A 738 30.80 3.82 3.25
CA GLU A 738 31.25 2.43 3.47
C GLU A 738 30.29 1.66 4.40
N ALA A 739 29.80 2.33 5.47
CA ALA A 739 28.84 1.74 6.39
C ALA A 739 27.51 1.42 5.70
N TYR A 740 27.01 2.33 4.85
CA TYR A 740 25.78 2.16 4.09
C TYR A 740 25.91 1.02 3.08
N GLU A 741 27.04 0.97 2.36
CA GLU A 741 27.34 -0.08 1.39
C GLU A 741 27.45 -1.45 2.04
N LYS A 742 28.03 -1.56 3.24
CA LYS A 742 28.05 -2.80 4.01
C LYS A 742 26.64 -3.25 4.43
N ALA A 743 25.80 -2.32 4.90
CA ALA A 743 24.42 -2.62 5.26
C ALA A 743 23.61 -3.04 4.02
N ARG A 744 23.82 -2.37 2.89
CA ARG A 744 23.25 -2.73 1.59
C ARG A 744 23.62 -4.14 1.17
N ALA A 745 24.90 -4.48 1.18
CA ALA A 745 25.39 -5.82 0.83
C ALA A 745 24.77 -6.91 1.72
N THR A 746 24.67 -6.66 3.03
CA THR A 746 24.05 -7.59 3.98
C THR A 746 22.57 -7.84 3.68
N VAL A 747 21.83 -6.76 3.36
CA VAL A 747 20.41 -6.87 2.98
C VAL A 747 20.23 -7.53 1.62
N ASP A 748 21.09 -7.22 0.65
CA ASP A 748 21.08 -7.79 -0.70
C ASP A 748 21.28 -9.31 -0.64
N GLU A 749 22.30 -9.75 0.10
CA GLU A 749 22.63 -11.15 0.31
C GLU A 749 21.45 -11.94 0.90
N LEU A 750 20.83 -11.43 1.98
CA LEU A 750 19.68 -12.11 2.57
C LEU A 750 18.44 -12.12 1.66
N VAL A 751 18.25 -11.08 0.85
CA VAL A 751 17.17 -11.06 -0.15
C VAL A 751 17.42 -12.08 -1.25
N GLU A 752 18.67 -12.29 -1.68
CA GLU A 752 19.04 -13.36 -2.61
C GLU A 752 18.80 -14.74 -2.00
N VAL A 753 19.22 -14.96 -0.75
CA VAL A 753 18.96 -16.19 0.01
C VAL A 753 17.45 -16.48 0.07
N LEU A 754 16.63 -15.48 0.42
CA LEU A 754 15.18 -15.63 0.50
C LEU A 754 14.53 -15.99 -0.84
N ASN A 755 15.01 -15.39 -1.94
CA ASN A 755 14.49 -15.61 -3.29
C ASN A 755 15.05 -16.87 -3.98
N SER A 756 16.09 -17.50 -3.42
CA SER A 756 16.62 -18.76 -3.94
C SER A 756 15.51 -19.82 -4.02
N PRO A 757 15.41 -20.60 -5.11
CA PRO A 757 14.42 -21.69 -5.18
C PRO A 757 14.73 -22.83 -4.20
N ASP A 758 15.98 -22.96 -3.77
CA ASP A 758 16.44 -24.07 -2.95
C ASP A 758 16.08 -23.87 -1.47
N ILE A 759 15.63 -24.95 -0.83
CA ILE A 759 15.39 -25.01 0.61
C ILE A 759 16.13 -26.23 1.13
N GLU A 760 17.15 -26.00 1.95
CA GLU A 760 17.83 -27.08 2.65
C GLU A 760 16.92 -27.57 3.78
N ILE A 761 16.43 -28.80 3.63
CA ILE A 761 15.59 -29.44 4.64
C ILE A 761 16.53 -30.12 5.64
N PRO A 762 16.35 -29.91 6.96
CA PRO A 762 17.19 -30.54 7.97
C PRO A 762 17.16 -32.07 7.81
N LYS A 763 18.34 -32.68 7.80
CA LYS A 763 18.46 -34.13 7.71
C LYS A 763 17.73 -34.78 8.89
N GLN A 764 16.84 -35.72 8.57
CA GLN A 764 16.09 -36.50 9.55
C GLN A 764 16.67 -37.91 9.64
N ASP A 765 17.31 -38.23 10.76
CA ASP A 765 17.81 -39.58 11.05
C ASP A 765 16.66 -40.59 11.21
N PRO A 766 16.93 -41.91 11.12
CA PRO A 766 15.92 -42.95 11.20
C PRO A 766 15.02 -42.83 12.44
N ILE A 767 13.71 -42.88 12.22
CA ILE A 767 12.75 -42.70 13.31
C ILE A 767 12.60 -43.98 14.14
N VAL A 768 12.77 -43.84 15.45
CA VAL A 768 12.51 -44.89 16.45
C VAL A 768 11.14 -44.63 17.09
N LEU A 769 10.19 -45.54 16.83
CA LEU A 769 8.84 -45.48 17.39
C LEU A 769 8.77 -46.06 18.81
N GLY A 770 7.72 -45.70 19.55
CA GLY A 770 7.41 -46.29 20.85
C GLY A 770 8.29 -45.81 22.01
N GLN A 771 8.99 -44.68 21.85
CA GLN A 771 9.82 -44.11 22.92
C GLN A 771 8.94 -43.53 24.04
N GLU A 772 9.12 -44.04 25.26
CA GLU A 772 8.32 -43.66 26.42
C GLU A 772 8.85 -42.41 27.13
N ALA A 773 7.93 -41.59 27.63
CA ALA A 773 8.24 -40.43 28.46
C ALA A 773 8.29 -40.84 29.95
N LYS A 774 9.32 -40.38 30.67
CA LYS A 774 9.50 -40.68 32.11
C LYS A 774 9.38 -39.42 32.96
N SER A 775 8.47 -39.45 33.95
CA SER A 775 8.37 -38.40 34.98
C SER A 775 9.54 -38.48 35.95
N ASN A 776 10.03 -37.33 36.42
CA ASN A 776 11.08 -37.24 37.43
C ASN A 776 10.60 -37.59 38.86
N ILE A 777 9.30 -37.44 39.15
CA ILE A 777 8.73 -37.67 40.49
C ILE A 777 7.60 -38.70 40.52
N GLY A 778 7.00 -39.03 39.36
CA GLY A 778 5.89 -39.97 39.27
C GLY A 778 4.58 -39.44 39.90
N ARG A 779 3.55 -40.29 39.90
CA ARG A 779 2.21 -39.95 40.41
C ARG A 779 2.21 -39.65 41.90
N GLU A 780 2.68 -40.61 42.70
CA GLU A 780 2.69 -40.50 44.18
C GLU A 780 3.48 -39.28 44.65
N GLY A 781 4.60 -38.96 43.98
CA GLY A 781 5.39 -37.77 44.28
C GLY A 781 4.63 -36.47 44.02
N TYR A 782 3.90 -36.39 42.90
CA TYR A 782 3.10 -35.20 42.59
C TYR A 782 1.90 -35.07 43.54
N GLU A 783 1.17 -36.15 43.81
CA GLU A 783 0.06 -36.17 44.78
C GLU A 783 0.55 -35.70 46.17
N ALA A 784 1.76 -36.10 46.60
CA ALA A 784 2.36 -35.63 47.84
C ALA A 784 2.68 -34.12 47.83
N HIS A 785 3.08 -33.54 46.68
CA HIS A 785 3.24 -32.09 46.55
C HIS A 785 1.91 -31.37 46.78
N VAL A 786 0.81 -31.88 46.20
CA VAL A 786 -0.53 -31.32 46.34
C VAL A 786 -0.99 -31.33 47.80
N THR A 787 -0.90 -32.49 48.46
CA THR A 787 -1.24 -32.61 49.88
C THR A 787 -0.43 -31.63 50.73
N LYS A 788 0.88 -31.51 50.48
CA LYS A 788 1.73 -30.61 51.26
C LYS A 788 1.36 -29.15 51.07
N LEU A 789 1.08 -28.72 49.84
CA LEU A 789 0.67 -27.35 49.56
C LEU A 789 -0.69 -27.02 50.19
N LYS A 790 -1.65 -27.97 50.19
CA LYS A 790 -2.93 -27.81 50.89
C LYS A 790 -2.74 -27.56 52.39
N GLU A 791 -1.80 -28.23 53.05
CA GLU A 791 -1.47 -27.93 54.45
C GLU A 791 -0.99 -26.49 54.67
N HIS A 792 -0.25 -25.92 53.72
CA HIS A 792 0.19 -24.52 53.76
C HIS A 792 -0.98 -23.55 53.51
N ILE A 793 -1.92 -23.92 52.64
CA ILE A 793 -3.13 -23.13 52.37
C ILE A 793 -4.05 -23.07 53.58
N VAL A 794 -4.29 -24.22 54.23
CA VAL A 794 -5.10 -24.30 55.46
C VAL A 794 -4.49 -23.48 56.59
N ARG A 795 -3.15 -23.43 56.68
CA ARG A 795 -2.44 -22.57 57.64
C ARG A 795 -2.51 -21.08 57.32
N GLY A 796 -2.86 -20.72 56.08
CA GLY A 796 -2.84 -19.34 55.60
C GLY A 796 -1.47 -18.84 55.14
N ASP A 797 -0.50 -19.75 54.88
CA ASP A 797 0.82 -19.37 54.36
C ASP A 797 0.73 -18.88 52.90
N ILE A 798 -0.19 -19.47 52.12
CA ILE A 798 -0.45 -19.17 50.71
C ILE A 798 -1.95 -19.32 50.42
N PHE A 799 -2.43 -18.64 49.38
CA PHE A 799 -3.76 -18.86 48.79
C PHE A 799 -3.71 -19.93 47.70
N GLN A 800 -2.63 -19.93 46.92
CA GLN A 800 -2.41 -20.80 45.78
C GLN A 800 -0.90 -21.05 45.58
N ALA A 801 -0.53 -22.24 45.12
CA ALA A 801 0.80 -22.54 44.58
C ALA A 801 0.74 -23.50 43.39
N VAL A 802 1.69 -23.37 42.47
CA VAL A 802 1.70 -24.11 41.20
C VAL A 802 2.93 -25.02 41.13
N PRO A 803 2.89 -26.23 41.71
CA PRO A 803 3.97 -27.21 41.57
C PRO A 803 3.96 -27.79 40.14
N SER A 804 5.09 -28.36 39.73
CA SER A 804 5.27 -28.94 38.40
C SER A 804 6.08 -30.24 38.44
N GLN A 805 5.96 -31.02 37.37
CA GLN A 805 6.78 -32.20 37.13
C GLN A 805 7.32 -32.20 35.71
N ARG A 806 8.52 -32.77 35.55
CA ARG A 806 9.23 -32.83 34.27
C ARG A 806 9.23 -34.25 33.73
N PHE A 807 8.93 -34.36 32.46
CA PHE A 807 9.03 -35.57 31.66
C PHE A 807 10.25 -35.48 30.74
N ALA A 808 11.08 -36.51 30.78
CA ALA A 808 12.14 -36.73 29.80
C ALA A 808 11.65 -37.79 28.80
N ARG A 809 11.55 -37.42 27.53
CA ARG A 809 11.15 -38.33 26.45
C ARG A 809 12.25 -38.40 25.39
N PRO A 810 12.92 -39.55 25.23
CA PRO A 810 13.79 -39.78 24.08
C PRO A 810 13.03 -39.55 22.76
N THR A 811 13.69 -38.94 21.77
CA THR A 811 13.14 -38.76 20.42
C THR A 811 14.25 -38.74 19.39
N SER A 812 13.97 -39.31 18.23
CA SER A 812 14.85 -39.28 17.06
C SER A 812 14.47 -38.16 16.07
N LEU A 813 13.41 -37.38 16.35
CA LEU A 813 13.01 -36.27 15.48
C LEU A 813 14.02 -35.13 15.54
N HIS A 814 14.28 -34.53 14.37
CA HIS A 814 14.96 -33.25 14.31
C HIS A 814 14.08 -32.18 15.00
N PRO A 815 14.63 -31.33 15.89
CA PRO A 815 13.84 -30.36 16.67
C PRO A 815 12.98 -29.42 15.81
N PHE A 816 13.48 -29.00 14.64
CA PHE A 816 12.70 -28.16 13.73
C PHE A 816 11.46 -28.88 13.15
N ASN A 817 11.53 -30.21 12.98
CA ASN A 817 10.37 -30.99 12.52
C ASN A 817 9.31 -31.11 13.62
N ILE A 818 9.72 -31.11 14.90
CA ILE A 818 8.82 -30.97 16.04
C ILE A 818 8.10 -29.61 15.97
N TYR A 819 8.82 -28.51 15.73
CA TYR A 819 8.23 -27.18 15.57
C TYR A 819 7.20 -27.12 14.43
N ARG A 820 7.55 -27.62 13.25
CA ARG A 820 6.65 -27.63 12.08
C ARG A 820 5.35 -28.38 12.37
N HIS A 821 5.44 -29.49 13.09
CA HIS A 821 4.26 -30.25 13.48
C HIS A 821 3.45 -29.51 14.56
N LEU A 822 4.12 -28.96 15.58
CA LEU A 822 3.52 -28.18 16.65
C LEU A 822 2.69 -27.01 16.11
N ARG A 823 3.23 -26.27 15.15
CA ARG A 823 2.56 -25.16 14.46
C ARG A 823 1.20 -25.55 13.87
N THR A 824 1.08 -26.79 13.38
CA THR A 824 -0.14 -27.30 12.76
C THR A 824 -1.16 -27.75 13.81
N VAL A 825 -0.70 -28.43 14.87
CA VAL A 825 -1.59 -29.06 15.85
C VAL A 825 -2.01 -28.12 16.98
N ASN A 826 -1.20 -27.11 17.31
CA ASN A 826 -1.46 -26.19 18.42
C ASN A 826 -1.06 -24.73 18.09
N PRO A 827 -1.75 -24.08 17.13
CA PRO A 827 -1.55 -22.67 16.85
C PRO A 827 -1.79 -21.81 18.11
N SER A 828 -0.83 -20.96 18.46
CA SER A 828 -0.88 -20.12 19.66
C SER A 828 -0.40 -18.69 19.36
N PRO A 829 -0.73 -17.69 20.21
CA PRO A 829 -0.25 -16.32 20.06
C PRO A 829 1.28 -16.19 20.02
N TYR A 830 1.98 -17.07 20.75
CA TYR A 830 3.44 -17.13 20.76
C TYR A 830 3.93 -18.50 20.31
N LEU A 831 4.22 -18.63 19.02
CA LEU A 831 4.93 -19.77 18.45
C LEU A 831 6.41 -19.42 18.32
N PHE A 832 7.29 -20.30 18.78
CA PHE A 832 8.72 -20.04 18.69
C PHE A 832 9.54 -21.30 18.49
N TYR A 833 10.58 -21.14 17.67
CA TYR A 833 11.72 -22.04 17.56
C TYR A 833 12.99 -21.23 17.82
N VAL A 834 13.77 -21.63 18.82
CA VAL A 834 15.04 -20.97 19.17
C VAL A 834 16.12 -22.04 19.17
N ASN A 835 17.12 -21.88 18.29
CA ASN A 835 18.28 -22.76 18.26
C ASN A 835 19.41 -22.12 19.07
N CYS A 836 19.71 -22.71 20.23
CA CYS A 836 20.77 -22.27 21.15
C CYS A 836 22.05 -23.09 20.95
N LYS A 837 22.28 -23.60 19.73
CA LYS A 837 23.36 -24.52 19.35
C LYS A 837 23.26 -25.89 20.01
N ASP A 838 23.54 -26.00 21.30
CA ASP A 838 23.62 -27.28 22.02
C ASP A 838 22.23 -27.80 22.45
N PHE A 839 21.21 -26.95 22.42
CA PHE A 839 19.83 -27.28 22.74
C PHE A 839 18.88 -26.36 21.97
N GLN A 840 17.63 -26.78 21.81
CA GLN A 840 16.60 -26.01 21.11
C GLN A 840 15.36 -25.84 21.98
N ILE A 841 14.69 -24.71 21.78
CA ILE A 841 13.46 -24.37 22.47
C ILE A 841 12.34 -24.33 21.43
N VAL A 842 11.33 -25.19 21.61
CA VAL A 842 10.20 -25.34 20.71
C VAL A 842 8.92 -25.12 21.49
N GLY A 843 8.18 -24.04 21.22
CA GLY A 843 7.03 -23.67 22.05
C GLY A 843 5.84 -23.09 21.29
N ALA A 844 4.69 -23.23 21.92
CA ALA A 844 3.39 -22.68 21.51
C ALA A 844 2.70 -22.12 22.76
N SER A 845 3.23 -21.00 23.26
CA SER A 845 2.76 -20.40 24.50
C SER A 845 1.44 -19.64 24.29
N PRO A 846 0.44 -19.86 25.17
CA PRO A 846 -0.82 -19.13 25.12
C PRO A 846 -0.77 -17.77 25.83
N GLU A 847 0.26 -17.49 26.64
CA GLU A 847 0.20 -16.43 27.66
C GLU A 847 1.35 -15.42 27.55
N LEU A 848 0.99 -14.14 27.44
CA LEU A 848 1.89 -13.00 27.51
C LEU A 848 2.39 -12.84 28.95
N LEU A 849 3.71 -12.80 29.16
CA LEU A 849 4.28 -12.40 30.43
C LEU A 849 4.21 -10.87 30.56
N VAL A 850 4.93 -10.17 29.69
CA VAL A 850 5.00 -8.71 29.71
C VAL A 850 5.42 -8.18 28.33
N LYS A 851 4.74 -7.11 27.90
CA LYS A 851 4.99 -6.40 26.64
C LYS A 851 5.03 -4.88 26.88
N SER A 852 5.90 -4.18 26.16
CA SER A 852 5.91 -2.72 26.05
C SER A 852 5.26 -2.29 24.74
N GLU A 853 4.21 -1.47 24.81
CA GLU A 853 3.46 -1.00 23.66
C GLU A 853 2.91 0.41 23.91
N ALA A 854 3.14 1.34 22.98
CA ALA A 854 2.66 2.72 23.04
C ALA A 854 2.96 3.44 24.38
N GLY A 855 4.17 3.23 24.92
CA GLY A 855 4.60 3.82 26.20
C GLY A 855 3.97 3.19 27.44
N ARG A 856 3.27 2.06 27.30
CA ARG A 856 2.67 1.30 28.41
C ARG A 856 3.28 -0.09 28.52
N VAL A 857 3.38 -0.58 29.73
CA VAL A 857 3.67 -1.99 30.01
C VAL A 857 2.34 -2.72 30.16
N ILE A 858 2.21 -3.87 29.53
CA ILE A 858 0.99 -4.67 29.42
C ILE A 858 1.29 -6.11 29.82
N THR A 859 0.38 -6.72 30.57
CA THR A 859 0.34 -8.17 30.82
C THR A 859 -1.09 -8.68 30.64
N HIS A 860 -1.22 -9.95 30.24
CA HIS A 860 -2.52 -10.59 30.02
C HIS A 860 -2.70 -11.76 30.97
N PRO A 861 -3.28 -11.54 32.17
CA PRO A 861 -3.68 -12.63 33.03
C PRO A 861 -4.75 -13.46 32.31
N ILE A 862 -4.53 -14.77 32.27
CA ILE A 862 -5.47 -15.75 31.74
C ILE A 862 -6.00 -16.57 32.92
N ALA A 863 -7.31 -16.87 32.92
CA ALA A 863 -7.95 -17.87 33.78
C ALA A 863 -9.17 -18.52 33.19
N GLY A 864 -9.47 -19.72 33.70
CA GLY A 864 -10.59 -20.53 33.25
C GLY A 864 -10.43 -21.01 31.80
N THR A 865 -10.88 -22.23 31.53
CA THR A 865 -10.72 -22.80 30.19
C THR A 865 -11.84 -23.76 29.86
N VAL A 866 -12.44 -23.57 28.69
CA VAL A 866 -13.36 -24.52 28.10
C VAL A 866 -12.89 -24.92 26.70
N LYS A 867 -13.25 -26.11 26.25
CA LYS A 867 -13.05 -26.53 24.86
C LYS A 867 -13.89 -25.66 23.94
N ARG A 868 -13.51 -25.56 22.66
CA ARG A 868 -14.45 -25.10 21.63
C ARG A 868 -15.63 -26.07 21.51
N GLY A 869 -16.83 -25.52 21.33
CA GLY A 869 -18.02 -26.27 20.98
C GLY A 869 -17.92 -26.82 19.56
N LYS A 870 -18.59 -27.94 19.30
CA LYS A 870 -18.65 -28.51 17.94
C LYS A 870 -19.56 -27.71 17.02
N THR A 871 -20.48 -26.95 17.59
CA THR A 871 -21.38 -26.03 16.88
C THR A 871 -21.30 -24.63 17.50
N PRO A 872 -21.66 -23.56 16.78
CA PRO A 872 -21.69 -22.20 17.34
C PRO A 872 -22.52 -22.07 18.62
N GLU A 873 -23.62 -22.80 18.72
CA GLU A 873 -24.52 -22.78 19.90
C GLU A 873 -23.89 -23.50 21.10
N GLU A 874 -23.25 -24.67 20.88
CA GLU A 874 -22.47 -25.34 21.94
C GLU A 874 -21.30 -24.45 22.37
N ASP A 875 -20.65 -23.79 21.41
CA ASP A 875 -19.48 -22.92 21.65
C ASP A 875 -19.84 -21.70 22.47
N GLN A 876 -21.00 -21.07 22.18
CA GLN A 876 -21.50 -19.95 22.97
C GLN A 876 -21.99 -20.39 24.35
N ARG A 877 -22.70 -21.53 24.46
CA ARG A 877 -23.11 -22.07 25.77
C ARG A 877 -21.90 -22.36 26.66
N LEU A 878 -20.82 -22.92 26.12
CA LEU A 878 -19.59 -23.15 26.87
C LEU A 878 -18.91 -21.85 27.29
N ALA A 879 -18.96 -20.80 26.45
CA ALA A 879 -18.49 -19.46 26.80
C ALA A 879 -19.30 -18.85 27.95
N ASP A 880 -20.62 -18.99 27.91
CA ASP A 880 -21.54 -18.50 28.94
C ASP A 880 -21.35 -19.26 30.26
N GLU A 881 -21.11 -20.58 30.20
CA GLU A 881 -20.74 -21.40 31.36
C GLU A 881 -19.41 -20.96 31.98
N LEU A 882 -18.40 -20.71 31.15
CA LEU A 882 -17.10 -20.24 31.61
C LEU A 882 -17.21 -18.85 32.27
N SER A 883 -17.89 -17.91 31.62
CA SER A 883 -18.06 -16.54 32.11
C SER A 883 -18.97 -16.44 33.34
N SER A 884 -19.85 -17.42 33.59
CA SER A 884 -20.71 -17.48 34.78
C SER A 884 -20.14 -18.31 35.92
N SER A 885 -19.05 -19.05 35.69
CA SER A 885 -18.40 -19.86 36.71
C SER A 885 -17.84 -18.99 37.84
N LEU A 886 -18.47 -19.07 39.02
CA LEU A 886 -18.04 -18.35 40.22
C LEU A 886 -16.58 -18.67 40.60
N LYS A 887 -16.19 -19.91 40.33
CA LYS A 887 -14.88 -20.45 40.65
C LYS A 887 -13.80 -19.85 39.74
N ASP A 888 -13.95 -20.00 38.42
CA ASP A 888 -12.99 -19.49 37.44
C ASP A 888 -12.87 -17.97 37.53
N ARG A 889 -13.97 -17.27 37.82
CA ARG A 889 -13.94 -15.83 38.09
C ARG A 889 -13.15 -15.47 39.35
N ALA A 890 -13.32 -16.20 40.45
CA ALA A 890 -12.61 -15.90 41.70
C ALA A 890 -11.09 -16.07 41.53
N GLU A 891 -10.66 -17.18 40.91
CA GLU A 891 -9.26 -17.42 40.55
C GLU A 891 -8.74 -16.30 39.61
N HIS A 892 -9.53 -15.92 38.61
CA HIS A 892 -9.15 -14.85 37.68
C HIS A 892 -8.97 -13.50 38.35
N VAL A 893 -9.87 -13.10 39.26
CA VAL A 893 -9.74 -11.83 40.01
C VAL A 893 -8.42 -11.80 40.76
N MET A 894 -8.05 -12.89 41.43
CA MET A 894 -6.82 -12.96 42.20
C MET A 894 -5.59 -12.75 41.30
N LEU A 895 -5.57 -13.36 40.12
CA LEU A 895 -4.47 -13.19 39.15
C LEU A 895 -4.43 -11.78 38.56
N VAL A 896 -5.59 -11.18 38.29
CA VAL A 896 -5.68 -9.77 37.87
C VAL A 896 -5.18 -8.83 38.96
N ASP A 897 -5.50 -9.11 40.23
CA ASP A 897 -5.04 -8.33 41.38
C ASP A 897 -3.51 -8.41 41.52
N LEU A 898 -2.94 -9.61 41.37
CA LEU A 898 -1.49 -9.81 41.38
C LEU A 898 -0.81 -9.08 40.22
N ALA A 899 -1.35 -9.19 39.00
CA ALA A 899 -0.84 -8.46 37.84
C ALA A 899 -0.92 -6.93 38.03
N ARG A 900 -1.99 -6.44 38.65
CA ARG A 900 -2.11 -5.03 39.04
C ARG A 900 -1.04 -4.64 40.05
N ASN A 901 -0.78 -5.47 41.06
CA ASN A 901 0.26 -5.23 42.05
C ASN A 901 1.67 -5.20 41.42
N ASP A 902 1.96 -6.15 40.52
CA ASP A 902 3.24 -6.24 39.83
C ASP A 902 3.50 -5.01 38.94
N ILE A 903 2.50 -4.56 38.18
CA ILE A 903 2.64 -3.33 37.38
C ILE A 903 2.73 -2.10 38.28
N ASN A 904 1.94 -2.02 39.37
CA ASN A 904 1.95 -0.87 40.28
C ASN A 904 3.28 -0.69 41.01
N ARG A 905 4.04 -1.77 41.25
CA ARG A 905 5.38 -1.69 41.85
C ARG A 905 6.35 -0.84 41.03
N VAL A 906 6.18 -0.74 39.71
CA VAL A 906 7.06 0.02 38.80
C VAL A 906 6.36 1.12 37.99
N GLY A 907 5.03 1.07 37.90
CA GLY A 907 4.21 2.02 37.15
C GLY A 907 3.81 3.25 37.96
N ASP A 908 3.39 4.30 37.27
CA ASP A 908 2.70 5.43 37.87
C ASP A 908 1.35 4.94 38.42
N PRO A 909 1.12 5.02 39.75
CA PRO A 909 -0.10 4.53 40.38
C PRO A 909 -1.40 5.09 39.79
N PHE A 910 -1.37 6.29 39.21
CA PHE A 910 -2.55 6.92 38.59
C PHE A 910 -2.86 6.37 37.19
N THR A 911 -1.95 5.61 36.58
CA THR A 911 -2.08 5.10 35.21
C THR A 911 -2.36 3.60 35.14
N VAL A 912 -2.11 2.88 36.24
CA VAL A 912 -2.32 1.43 36.34
C VAL A 912 -3.81 1.14 36.34
N ARG A 913 -4.26 0.36 35.37
CA ARG A 913 -5.67 0.01 35.21
C ARG A 913 -5.85 -1.37 34.59
N VAL A 914 -7.03 -1.92 34.81
CA VAL A 914 -7.50 -3.12 34.10
C VAL A 914 -8.25 -2.64 32.87
N ASP A 915 -7.64 -2.75 31.68
CA ASP A 915 -8.23 -2.28 30.43
C ASP A 915 -9.38 -3.19 29.96
N ARG A 916 -9.23 -4.51 30.17
CA ARG A 916 -10.22 -5.54 29.86
C ARG A 916 -10.33 -6.48 31.04
N LEU A 917 -11.55 -6.77 31.49
CA LEU A 917 -11.80 -7.62 32.64
C LEU A 917 -12.69 -8.82 32.24
N MET A 918 -12.20 -10.04 32.49
CA MET A 918 -12.90 -11.31 32.31
C MET A 918 -13.59 -11.47 30.95
N VAL A 919 -12.90 -11.13 29.86
CA VAL A 919 -13.44 -11.31 28.51
C VAL A 919 -13.17 -12.74 28.06
N VAL A 920 -14.17 -13.42 27.52
CA VAL A 920 -13.95 -14.73 26.89
C VAL A 920 -13.24 -14.53 25.56
N GLU A 921 -12.03 -15.06 25.43
CA GLU A 921 -11.25 -15.04 24.20
C GLU A 921 -11.17 -16.45 23.60
N LYS A 922 -11.49 -16.55 22.31
CA LYS A 922 -11.62 -17.82 21.60
C LYS A 922 -10.35 -18.13 20.81
N PHE A 923 -9.74 -19.28 21.08
CA PHE A 923 -8.62 -19.86 20.36
C PHE A 923 -9.11 -21.02 19.47
N SER A 924 -8.20 -21.63 18.70
CA SER A 924 -8.57 -22.69 17.74
C SER A 924 -9.22 -23.91 18.41
N HIS A 925 -8.78 -24.29 19.62
CA HIS A 925 -9.26 -25.50 20.31
C HIS A 925 -9.92 -25.23 21.68
N VAL A 926 -9.70 -24.04 22.24
CA VAL A 926 -10.15 -23.66 23.59
C VAL A 926 -10.65 -22.22 23.63
N GLN A 927 -11.32 -21.84 24.71
CA GLN A 927 -11.65 -20.46 25.06
C GLN A 927 -11.17 -20.17 26.48
N HIS A 928 -10.70 -18.94 26.76
CA HIS A 928 -10.19 -18.53 28.07
C HIS A 928 -10.87 -17.25 28.58
N LEU A 929 -10.96 -17.05 29.90
CA LEU A 929 -11.15 -15.71 30.45
C LEU A 929 -9.81 -14.99 30.39
N VAL A 930 -9.79 -13.86 29.71
CA VAL A 930 -8.61 -13.03 29.53
C VAL A 930 -8.88 -11.67 30.15
N SER A 931 -7.88 -11.13 30.81
CA SER A 931 -7.86 -9.73 31.21
C SER A 931 -6.60 -9.06 30.75
N GLN A 932 -6.65 -7.74 30.73
CA GLN A 932 -5.50 -6.93 30.37
C GLN A 932 -5.28 -5.92 31.47
N VAL A 933 -4.08 -5.94 32.02
CA VAL A 933 -3.62 -4.93 32.98
C VAL A 933 -2.50 -4.15 32.32
N SER A 934 -2.57 -2.83 32.39
CA SER A 934 -1.52 -1.96 31.86
C SER A 934 -1.25 -0.73 32.72
N GLY A 935 -0.06 -0.18 32.58
CA GLY A 935 0.36 1.04 33.25
C GLY A 935 1.50 1.73 32.52
N VAL A 936 1.70 3.02 32.77
CA VAL A 936 2.86 3.78 32.31
C VAL A 936 3.96 3.63 33.36
N LEU A 937 5.19 3.36 32.94
CA LEU A 937 6.33 3.28 33.86
C LEU A 937 6.59 4.63 34.53
N ARG A 938 7.05 4.61 35.79
CA ARG A 938 7.55 5.84 36.42
C ARG A 938 8.81 6.33 35.70
N PRO A 939 9.11 7.65 35.73
CA PRO A 939 10.28 8.20 35.05
C PRO A 939 11.63 7.59 35.48
N ASP A 940 11.70 7.00 36.68
CA ASP A 940 12.89 6.35 37.25
C ASP A 940 12.94 4.82 37.00
N LYS A 941 12.11 4.30 36.10
CA LYS A 941 11.95 2.87 35.84
C LYS A 941 12.05 2.56 34.35
N THR A 942 12.66 1.43 34.04
CA THR A 942 12.80 0.95 32.65
C THR A 942 11.95 -0.30 32.41
N ARG A 943 11.84 -0.71 31.14
CA ARG A 943 11.16 -1.97 30.78
C ARG A 943 11.80 -3.20 31.45
N PHE A 944 13.09 -3.13 31.79
CA PHE A 944 13.78 -4.20 32.52
C PHE A 944 13.27 -4.30 33.97
N ASP A 945 12.97 -3.18 34.62
CA ASP A 945 12.33 -3.18 35.94
C ASP A 945 10.91 -3.76 35.90
N ALA A 946 10.14 -3.44 34.84
CA ALA A 946 8.86 -4.08 34.61
C ALA A 946 8.98 -5.59 34.46
N PHE A 947 9.94 -6.07 33.68
CA PHE A 947 10.19 -7.51 33.56
C PHE A 947 10.49 -8.13 34.93
N ARG A 948 11.43 -7.56 35.72
CA ARG A 948 11.75 -8.05 37.06
C ARG A 948 10.54 -8.09 38.00
N SER A 949 9.67 -7.08 37.90
CA SER A 949 8.49 -6.96 38.76
C SER A 949 7.44 -8.04 38.46
N VAL A 950 7.20 -8.29 37.17
CA VAL A 950 6.19 -9.27 36.72
C VAL A 950 6.73 -10.71 36.80
N PHE A 951 8.04 -10.91 36.69
CA PHE A 951 8.66 -12.24 36.63
C PHE A 951 8.79 -12.94 37.99
N PRO A 952 8.52 -14.26 38.08
CA PRO A 952 7.74 -15.05 37.13
C PRO A 952 6.25 -14.73 37.29
N ALA A 953 5.44 -15.12 36.30
CA ALA A 953 4.00 -14.90 36.34
C ALA A 953 3.35 -15.63 37.52
N GLY A 954 2.32 -15.02 38.11
CA GLY A 954 1.54 -15.64 39.19
C GLY A 954 0.90 -16.97 38.81
N THR A 955 0.51 -17.12 37.55
CA THR A 955 -0.10 -18.33 36.99
C THR A 955 0.78 -19.56 37.07
N VAL A 956 2.10 -19.39 37.20
CA VAL A 956 3.09 -20.48 37.26
C VAL A 956 3.87 -20.54 38.58
N SER A 957 3.56 -19.64 39.52
CA SER A 957 4.12 -19.62 40.88
C SER A 957 3.03 -19.78 41.94
N GLY A 958 2.10 -18.83 42.04
CA GLY A 958 1.09 -18.76 43.08
C GLY A 958 1.03 -17.41 43.81
N ALA A 959 0.25 -17.37 44.90
CA ALA A 959 -0.04 -16.16 45.66
C ALA A 959 -0.08 -16.46 47.17
N PRO A 960 0.58 -15.66 48.04
CA PRO A 960 1.57 -14.63 47.72
C PRO A 960 2.80 -15.18 46.97
N LYS A 961 3.25 -14.46 45.93
CA LYS A 961 4.23 -14.93 44.94
C LYS A 961 5.50 -15.52 45.54
N VAL A 962 6.17 -14.77 46.41
CA VAL A 962 7.45 -15.17 47.02
C VAL A 962 7.30 -16.45 47.84
N ARG A 963 6.29 -16.52 48.72
CA ARG A 963 6.10 -17.68 49.60
C ARG A 963 5.74 -18.94 48.83
N ALA A 964 4.91 -18.83 47.79
CA ALA A 964 4.58 -19.96 46.93
C ALA A 964 5.82 -20.53 46.22
N MET A 965 6.70 -19.67 45.69
CA MET A 965 7.96 -20.09 45.07
C MET A 965 8.90 -20.77 46.06
N GLU A 966 8.89 -20.35 47.33
CA GLU A 966 9.72 -20.99 48.34
C GLU A 966 9.34 -22.47 48.51
N LEU A 967 8.05 -22.72 48.68
CA LEU A 967 7.46 -24.05 48.87
C LEU A 967 7.61 -24.92 47.63
N ILE A 968 7.36 -24.36 46.44
CA ILE A 968 7.56 -25.07 45.16
C ILE A 968 8.96 -25.64 45.08
N ALA A 969 9.97 -24.83 45.39
CA ALA A 969 11.35 -25.28 45.25
C ALA A 969 11.79 -26.27 46.35
N GLU A 970 11.23 -26.17 47.57
CA GLU A 970 11.40 -27.18 48.62
C GLU A 970 10.84 -28.56 48.20
N LEU A 971 9.76 -28.55 47.41
CA LEU A 971 9.11 -29.76 46.89
C LEU A 971 9.83 -30.29 45.64
N GLU A 972 10.01 -29.46 44.61
CA GLU A 972 10.56 -29.87 43.31
C GLU A 972 12.04 -30.25 43.36
N LYS A 973 12.86 -29.52 44.15
CA LYS A 973 14.31 -29.75 44.37
C LYS A 973 15.21 -29.77 43.12
N GLU A 974 14.65 -29.62 41.93
CA GLU A 974 15.34 -29.54 40.65
C GLU A 974 15.04 -28.20 39.99
N LYS A 975 16.03 -27.60 39.33
CA LYS A 975 15.82 -26.37 38.56
C LYS A 975 14.73 -26.58 37.51
N ARG A 976 13.86 -25.58 37.32
CA ARG A 976 12.84 -25.59 36.26
C ARG A 976 13.44 -25.29 34.90
N GLY A 977 14.52 -24.50 34.86
CA GLY A 977 15.16 -24.05 33.64
C GLY A 977 14.23 -23.14 32.83
N ILE A 978 14.01 -23.48 31.56
CA ILE A 978 13.17 -22.67 30.66
C ILE A 978 11.70 -22.68 31.10
N TYR A 979 11.19 -23.79 31.64
CA TYR A 979 9.77 -23.91 32.02
C TYR A 979 9.38 -22.83 33.03
N ALA A 980 8.23 -22.17 32.81
CA ALA A 980 7.74 -21.05 33.62
C ALA A 980 8.67 -19.81 33.63
N GLY A 981 9.75 -19.82 32.87
CA GLY A 981 10.55 -18.64 32.55
C GLY A 981 9.90 -17.80 31.45
N ALA A 982 10.70 -16.99 30.77
CA ALA A 982 10.25 -16.10 29.71
C ALA A 982 11.01 -16.36 28.41
N VAL A 983 10.32 -16.33 27.27
CA VAL A 983 10.91 -16.37 25.93
C VAL A 983 10.39 -15.19 25.13
N GLY A 984 11.28 -14.47 24.45
CA GLY A 984 10.90 -13.30 23.65
C GLY A 984 12.08 -12.43 23.28
N TYR A 985 11.85 -11.12 23.21
CA TYR A 985 12.87 -10.17 22.76
C TYR A 985 12.88 -8.83 23.52
N PHE A 986 14.05 -8.17 23.46
CA PHE A 986 14.31 -6.80 23.89
C PHE A 986 14.98 -6.04 22.75
N GLY A 987 14.26 -5.12 22.12
CA GLY A 987 14.75 -4.31 21.00
C GLY A 987 15.71 -3.20 21.42
N TYR A 988 16.45 -2.62 20.48
CA TYR A 988 17.25 -1.41 20.73
C TYR A 988 16.38 -0.21 21.14
N GLY A 989 16.94 0.68 21.95
CA GLY A 989 16.34 2.00 22.20
C GLY A 989 16.50 2.91 20.99
N SER A 990 15.63 3.90 20.87
CA SER A 990 15.68 4.90 19.80
C SER A 990 15.58 6.30 20.38
N GLU A 991 15.51 7.29 19.49
CA GLU A 991 15.10 8.65 19.84
C GLU A 991 13.78 9.01 19.16
N ASP A 992 13.11 10.05 19.65
CA ASP A 992 11.97 10.68 18.97
C ASP A 992 12.44 11.80 18.02
N GLU A 993 11.49 12.47 17.36
CA GLU A 993 11.77 13.59 16.44
C GLU A 993 12.43 14.81 17.10
N HIS A 994 12.45 14.87 18.43
CA HIS A 994 13.07 15.93 19.23
C HIS A 994 14.39 15.49 19.89
N GLY A 995 14.86 14.26 19.63
CA GLY A 995 16.07 13.70 20.23
C GLY A 995 15.89 13.26 21.69
N ASN A 996 14.65 13.05 22.15
CA ASN A 996 14.42 12.46 23.46
C ASN A 996 14.57 10.93 23.37
N PRO A 997 15.18 10.28 24.38
CA PRO A 997 15.28 8.82 24.42
C PRO A 997 13.90 8.15 24.42
N VAL A 998 13.75 7.13 23.60
CA VAL A 998 12.60 6.24 23.54
C VAL A 998 13.06 4.83 23.88
N GLU A 999 12.43 4.24 24.90
CA GLU A 999 12.68 2.86 25.30
C GLU A 999 12.39 1.87 24.16
N GLY A 1000 13.24 0.87 24.01
CA GLY A 1000 13.04 -0.14 22.98
C GLY A 1000 11.84 -1.05 23.23
N ALA A 1001 11.36 -1.73 22.20
CA ALA A 1001 10.28 -2.71 22.33
C ALA A 1001 10.67 -3.91 23.22
N MET A 1002 9.73 -4.41 24.02
CA MET A 1002 9.89 -5.65 24.79
C MET A 1002 8.62 -6.47 24.58
N ASP A 1003 8.76 -7.75 24.27
CA ASP A 1003 7.62 -8.67 24.14
C ASP A 1003 8.08 -10.07 24.53
N THR A 1004 7.50 -10.59 25.60
CA THR A 1004 7.90 -11.88 26.18
C THR A 1004 6.67 -12.67 26.59
N CYS A 1005 6.68 -13.96 26.27
CA CYS A 1005 5.68 -14.92 26.70
C CYS A 1005 6.21 -15.78 27.84
N ILE A 1006 5.31 -16.35 28.62
CA ILE A 1006 5.67 -17.36 29.61
C ILE A 1006 6.04 -18.64 28.85
N ALA A 1007 7.12 -19.31 29.22
CA ALA A 1007 7.55 -20.55 28.59
C ALA A 1007 6.69 -21.75 29.01
N LEU A 1008 5.43 -21.75 28.55
CA LEU A 1008 4.44 -22.80 28.70
C LEU A 1008 4.28 -23.56 27.39
N ARG A 1009 3.77 -24.80 27.49
CA ARG A 1009 3.63 -25.71 26.32
C ARG A 1009 4.91 -25.75 25.47
N THR A 1010 6.05 -25.74 26.15
CA THR A 1010 7.37 -25.64 25.56
C THR A 1010 8.11 -26.97 25.74
N MET A 1011 8.84 -27.37 24.70
CA MET A 1011 9.74 -28.50 24.66
C MET A 1011 11.16 -27.97 24.56
N MET A 1012 12.04 -28.40 25.46
CA MET A 1012 13.48 -28.21 25.29
C MET A 1012 14.08 -29.51 24.76
N THR A 1013 14.75 -29.46 23.62
CA THR A 1013 15.43 -30.64 23.06
C THR A 1013 16.92 -30.52 23.27
N LYS A 1014 17.53 -31.58 23.80
CA LYS A 1014 18.98 -31.69 24.02
C LYS A 1014 19.38 -33.15 24.04
N ASP A 1015 20.49 -33.49 23.37
CA ASP A 1015 21.08 -34.84 23.37
C ASP A 1015 20.08 -35.97 23.03
N GLY A 1016 19.20 -35.73 22.05
CA GLY A 1016 18.18 -36.71 21.63
C GLY A 1016 17.01 -36.89 22.61
N VAL A 1017 16.87 -35.99 23.60
CA VAL A 1017 15.78 -36.01 24.59
C VAL A 1017 14.98 -34.73 24.48
N ALA A 1018 13.66 -34.87 24.39
CA ALA A 1018 12.70 -33.79 24.57
C ALA A 1018 12.28 -33.74 26.05
N TYR A 1019 12.61 -32.64 26.71
CA TYR A 1019 12.18 -32.31 28.06
C TYR A 1019 10.89 -31.50 27.99
N LEU A 1020 9.85 -32.01 28.64
CA LEU A 1020 8.56 -31.38 28.74
C LEU A 1020 8.23 -31.19 30.22
N GLN A 1021 7.76 -30.01 30.61
CA GLN A 1021 7.41 -29.75 31.99
C GLN A 1021 6.04 -29.08 32.05
N ALA A 1022 5.23 -29.54 33.00
CA ALA A 1022 3.93 -28.97 33.27
C ALA A 1022 3.68 -29.02 34.77
N GLY A 1023 3.20 -27.91 35.27
CA GLY A 1023 2.54 -27.82 36.54
C GLY A 1023 1.07 -27.53 36.36
N GLU A 1024 0.40 -27.43 37.49
CA GLU A 1024 -0.98 -27.02 37.48
C GLU A 1024 -1.12 -25.50 37.28
N SER A 1025 -0.85 -25.06 36.05
CA SER A 1025 -1.19 -23.73 35.54
C SER A 1025 -2.12 -23.94 34.38
N GLN A 1026 -3.38 -23.51 34.52
CA GLN A 1026 -4.51 -23.58 33.60
C GLN A 1026 -4.29 -24.18 32.21
N THR A 1027 -5.15 -25.17 31.87
CA THR A 1027 -5.76 -25.48 30.55
C THR A 1027 -5.80 -26.98 30.24
N PHE A 1028 -6.98 -27.63 30.36
CA PHE A 1028 -7.69 -28.48 29.36
C PHE A 1028 -8.88 -29.25 30.00
N PRO A 1029 -10.04 -29.43 29.34
CA PRO A 1029 -11.14 -30.25 29.86
C PRO A 1029 -11.26 -31.62 29.15
N TRP A 1030 -11.50 -32.71 29.90
CA TRP A 1030 -12.15 -33.91 29.36
C TRP A 1030 -13.18 -34.54 30.29
N LYS A 1031 -13.97 -35.40 29.63
CA LYS A 1031 -15.39 -35.77 29.81
C LYS A 1031 -15.58 -36.95 30.78
N TYR A 1032 -16.72 -36.94 31.47
CA TYR A 1032 -17.34 -37.98 32.33
C TYR A 1032 -16.92 -38.03 33.81
N ARG A 1033 -17.61 -37.25 34.64
CA ARG A 1033 -18.19 -37.78 35.89
C ARG A 1033 -19.44 -37.00 36.28
N TYR A 1034 -20.58 -37.69 36.30
CA TYR A 1034 -21.80 -37.26 36.97
C TYR A 1034 -21.52 -37.20 38.48
N LEU A 1035 -22.15 -36.24 39.16
CA LEU A 1035 -22.19 -35.94 40.61
C LEU A 1035 -21.31 -34.76 41.06
N LEU A 1036 -22.01 -33.63 41.31
CA LEU A 1036 -21.80 -32.69 42.41
C LEU A 1036 -20.49 -32.87 43.21
N THR A 1037 -19.39 -32.30 42.70
CA THR A 1037 -18.26 -31.88 43.54
C THR A 1037 -17.59 -30.70 42.83
N PHE A 1038 -17.59 -29.54 43.49
CA PHE A 1038 -16.94 -28.33 43.02
C PHE A 1038 -15.42 -28.54 43.11
N GLY A 1039 -14.76 -28.89 42.00
CA GLY A 1039 -13.30 -29.03 41.96
C GLY A 1039 -12.64 -27.79 41.37
N ASN A 1040 -11.73 -27.16 42.13
CA ASN A 1040 -10.86 -26.07 41.68
C ASN A 1040 -9.91 -26.48 40.53
N ARG A 1041 -9.58 -25.55 39.63
CA ARG A 1041 -8.85 -25.82 38.35
C ARG A 1041 -8.03 -24.59 37.95
N GLY A 1042 -7.20 -24.20 38.91
CA GLY A 1042 -6.12 -23.23 38.88
C GLY A 1042 -5.23 -23.55 40.09
N GLY A 1043 -3.91 -23.30 39.97
CA GLY A 1043 -2.85 -23.69 40.93
C GLY A 1043 -3.32 -24.12 42.32
N ILE A 1044 -2.88 -25.28 42.81
CA ILE A 1044 -3.28 -25.93 44.07
C ILE A 1044 -3.89 -24.95 45.07
N VAL A 1045 -5.19 -25.11 45.28
CA VAL A 1045 -6.04 -24.32 46.19
C VAL A 1045 -6.67 -25.25 47.23
N PHE A 1046 -7.48 -24.69 48.14
CA PHE A 1046 -8.01 -25.39 49.31
C PHE A 1046 -8.75 -26.71 48.98
N ASP A 1047 -9.55 -26.76 47.91
CA ASP A 1047 -10.37 -27.94 47.56
C ASP A 1047 -9.77 -28.83 46.45
N SER A 1048 -8.52 -28.58 46.02
CA SER A 1048 -7.84 -29.39 45.00
C SER A 1048 -7.78 -30.87 45.39
N ASP A 1049 -8.07 -31.77 44.43
CA ASP A 1049 -7.97 -33.23 44.58
C ASP A 1049 -6.63 -33.73 44.02
N GLU A 1050 -5.87 -34.45 44.82
CA GLU A 1050 -4.51 -34.89 44.50
C GLU A 1050 -4.40 -35.61 43.13
N TYR A 1051 -5.36 -36.50 42.82
CA TYR A 1051 -5.33 -37.27 41.59
C TYR A 1051 -5.70 -36.42 40.38
N ASP A 1052 -6.74 -35.61 40.50
CA ASP A 1052 -7.20 -34.74 39.43
C ASP A 1052 -6.09 -33.75 39.03
N GLU A 1053 -5.36 -33.21 40.00
CA GLU A 1053 -4.24 -32.30 39.76
C GLU A 1053 -3.05 -33.00 39.07
N TRP A 1054 -2.73 -34.23 39.46
CA TRP A 1054 -1.74 -35.03 38.75
C TRP A 1054 -2.19 -35.28 37.30
N GLN A 1055 -3.43 -35.74 37.09
CA GLN A 1055 -3.98 -36.05 35.78
C GLN A 1055 -4.01 -34.80 34.87
N GLU A 1056 -4.26 -33.63 35.42
CA GLU A 1056 -4.21 -32.37 34.68
C GLU A 1056 -2.82 -32.08 34.12
N THR A 1057 -1.75 -32.32 34.90
CA THR A 1057 -0.38 -32.17 34.36
C THR A 1057 -0.10 -33.14 33.21
N ILE A 1058 -0.60 -34.37 33.28
CA ILE A 1058 -0.49 -35.36 32.19
C ILE A 1058 -1.23 -34.84 30.94
N ASN A 1059 -2.44 -34.31 31.10
CA ASN A 1059 -3.23 -33.79 29.98
C ASN A 1059 -2.56 -32.59 29.31
N LYS A 1060 -1.98 -31.67 30.08
CA LYS A 1060 -1.22 -30.50 29.56
C LYS A 1060 -0.01 -30.92 28.74
N LEU A 1061 0.72 -31.92 29.23
CA LEU A 1061 1.85 -32.50 28.50
C LEU A 1061 1.38 -33.31 27.29
N GLY A 1062 0.17 -33.86 27.35
CA GLY A 1062 -0.43 -34.70 26.32
C GLY A 1062 -0.43 -34.06 24.94
N ALA A 1063 -0.65 -32.75 24.82
CA ALA A 1063 -0.59 -32.05 23.54
C ALA A 1063 0.81 -32.12 22.90
N ASN A 1064 1.86 -31.87 23.69
CA ASN A 1064 3.24 -31.91 23.21
C ASN A 1064 3.74 -33.36 23.01
N MET A 1065 3.35 -34.28 23.91
CA MET A 1065 3.65 -35.71 23.75
C MET A 1065 3.02 -36.29 22.49
N GLN A 1066 1.74 -35.97 22.25
CA GLN A 1066 1.02 -36.39 21.05
C GLN A 1066 1.65 -35.75 19.81
N CYS A 1067 2.03 -34.47 19.86
CA CYS A 1067 2.73 -33.79 18.77
C CYS A 1067 4.02 -34.53 18.37
N ILE A 1068 4.87 -34.91 19.34
CA ILE A 1068 6.10 -35.68 19.06
C ILE A 1068 5.74 -37.06 18.48
N LYS A 1069 4.78 -37.75 19.09
CA LYS A 1069 4.38 -39.10 18.66
C LYS A 1069 3.82 -39.11 17.23
N SER A 1070 2.88 -38.23 16.89
CA SER A 1070 2.30 -38.15 15.55
C SER A 1070 3.29 -37.66 14.52
N ALA A 1071 4.23 -36.79 14.90
CA ALA A 1071 5.35 -36.44 14.03
C ALA A 1071 6.27 -37.65 13.78
N GLU A 1072 6.64 -38.44 14.80
CA GLU A 1072 7.44 -39.66 14.61
C GLU A 1072 6.73 -40.65 13.69
N GLU A 1073 5.44 -40.91 13.90
CA GLU A 1073 4.64 -41.78 13.03
C GLU A 1073 4.65 -41.29 11.56
N LEU A 1074 4.47 -39.99 11.34
CA LEU A 1074 4.48 -39.37 10.02
C LEU A 1074 5.84 -39.53 9.32
N TYR A 1075 6.93 -39.17 9.99
CA TYR A 1075 8.27 -39.25 9.41
C TYR A 1075 8.73 -40.69 9.23
N HIS A 1076 8.34 -41.61 10.11
CA HIS A 1076 8.60 -43.04 9.94
C HIS A 1076 7.91 -43.59 8.68
N GLN A 1077 6.64 -43.23 8.45
CA GLN A 1077 5.92 -43.63 7.23
C GLN A 1077 6.59 -43.06 5.96
N GLN A 1078 7.05 -41.81 6.00
CA GLN A 1078 7.79 -41.20 4.88
C GLN A 1078 9.09 -41.96 4.58
N GLN A 1079 9.88 -42.28 5.60
CA GLN A 1079 11.11 -43.07 5.45
C GLN A 1079 10.85 -44.47 4.86
N GLN A 1080 9.76 -45.15 5.27
CA GLN A 1080 9.36 -46.43 4.68
C GLN A 1080 8.97 -46.31 3.19
N GLN A 1081 8.23 -45.27 2.83
CA GLN A 1081 7.82 -45.02 1.44
C GLN A 1081 9.02 -44.70 0.53
N GLU A 1082 10.00 -43.94 1.03
CA GLU A 1082 11.24 -43.63 0.31
C GLU A 1082 12.10 -44.89 0.10
N ALA A 1083 12.24 -45.73 1.13
CA ALA A 1083 12.94 -47.01 1.03
C ALA A 1083 12.27 -47.95 0.00
N ALA A 1084 10.93 -48.01 -0.02
CA ALA A 1084 10.19 -48.82 -0.99
C ALA A 1084 10.36 -48.31 -2.44
N LYS A 1085 10.40 -46.98 -2.65
CA LYS A 1085 10.65 -46.37 -3.97
C LYS A 1085 12.09 -46.58 -4.45
N ALA A 1086 13.07 -46.55 -3.55
CA ALA A 1086 14.46 -46.82 -3.89
C ALA A 1086 14.67 -48.28 -4.32
N GLY A 1087 14.02 -49.24 -3.64
CA GLY A 1087 14.08 -50.66 -3.99
C GLY A 1087 13.35 -51.07 -5.27
N GLN A 1088 12.51 -50.20 -5.86
CA GLN A 1088 11.88 -50.42 -7.18
C GLN A 1088 12.69 -49.84 -8.35
N LYS A 1089 13.72 -49.02 -8.07
CA LYS A 1089 14.62 -48.43 -9.08
C LYS A 1089 15.95 -49.19 -9.21
N SER A 1090 16.25 -50.11 -8.30
CA SER A 1090 17.31 -51.13 -8.41
C SER A 1090 16.76 -52.39 -9.03
#